data_AF-A0A2G5USP2-F1
#
_entry.id   AF-A0A2G5USP2-F1
#
_cell.length_a   1.000
_cell.length_b   1.000
_cell.length_c   1.000
_cell.angle_alpha   90.00
_cell.angle_beta   90.00
_cell.angle_gamma   90.00
#
_symmetry.space_group_name_H-M   'P 1'
#
loop_
_entity.id
_entity.type
_entity.pdbx_description
1 polymer ?
#
loop_
_entity_poly.entity_id
_entity_poly.type
_entity_poly.pdbx_seq_one_letter_code
_entity_poly.pdbx_strand_id
1 'polypeptide(L)'
;MGKLEDICDRYLSRRDEQKKVIEAVNRCLSKGYDYEKLRERVQDAVEDSHKASKVTSAICDYYPQLRKRTRNDRDEDRDRDRKRDRVDDRNGDRRDRDRDRERERDRESSRRVERPPEAPTKEMPKSEEAKGPGGNSSVEEQLRAKEMMYKAQQEIEEKKRKMALAAGTLPPKTATSQAPVQAAAGSKSIALDKDEATMFVTYSMDKKTRMEQLKAKLAKAPVLAKLDALVANAPAGVMAPLPEAVQQVEKKVQQQITKEAKEPEKLIEYLDPRISAKTADRRRRGFNFHEKGEFEKLANKQRAMAKLERLQNEVSSAAQSTGISSAVKLAMVTPTGTAKIENGVPDIEWWDMLVLDKVNYDEIPEEDDVERYSLTISELVEHPISMRAPTEPLTQQYLKVYLTTKEKKKIRRQNRKEVLKEKTEKIRLGLEKAPEPKVKISNLMRVLGNDAIQDPTKMEAHVRKQMAERLKKHETLNAERKLTEDQKRAKKTKKLSEDTSIAVNVAVYRVKSLAALNKKFKVETNAKQLQMTGAVMMHKAQNVVVVEGGPKQQKFYKNLMLNRIKWADEIIGQKKEAEKDAPGERNLCEMIWEGQVKRRNFRDFTVHTATLEKQAREFFEKHGVAQYWDLCYSTTVLLEGQDILPTA
;
A
#
# COMPACT_ATOMS: atom_id res chain seq x y z
N MET A 1 -21.92 -36.77 34.46
CA MET A 1 -23.01 -37.56 35.05
C MET A 1 -22.65 -38.01 36.46
N GLY A 2 -21.55 -38.75 36.64
CA GLY A 2 -21.16 -39.28 37.97
C GLY A 2 -21.17 -38.29 39.15
N LYS A 3 -20.66 -37.07 38.99
CA LYS A 3 -20.65 -36.10 40.10
C LYS A 3 -22.03 -35.58 40.55
N LEU A 4 -23.03 -35.57 39.66
CA LEU A 4 -24.41 -35.21 40.03
C LEU A 4 -25.09 -36.38 40.76
N GLU A 5 -24.80 -37.60 40.32
CA GLU A 5 -25.20 -38.84 41.00
C GLU A 5 -24.57 -38.89 42.41
N ASP A 6 -23.27 -38.60 42.56
CA ASP A 6 -22.57 -38.55 43.84
C ASP A 6 -23.15 -37.49 44.82
N ILE A 7 -23.69 -36.39 44.30
CA ILE A 7 -24.36 -35.37 45.13
C ILE A 7 -25.73 -35.90 45.55
N CYS A 8 -26.48 -36.51 44.63
CA CYS A 8 -27.79 -37.09 44.95
C CYS A 8 -27.66 -38.25 45.95
N ASP A 9 -26.66 -39.13 45.80
CA ASP A 9 -26.38 -40.25 46.72
C ASP A 9 -26.00 -39.80 48.12
N ARG A 10 -25.32 -38.66 48.25
CA ARG A 10 -24.94 -38.11 49.57
C ARG A 10 -26.11 -37.52 50.35
N TYR A 11 -27.15 -37.04 49.68
CA TYR A 11 -28.22 -36.26 50.32
C TYR A 11 -29.62 -36.90 50.22
N LEU A 12 -29.83 -37.84 49.29
CA LEU A 12 -31.10 -38.52 49.04
C LEU A 12 -30.92 -40.03 49.17
N SER A 13 -31.75 -40.67 49.98
CA SER A 13 -31.68 -42.11 50.23
C SER A 13 -32.61 -42.93 49.32
N ARG A 14 -33.59 -42.30 48.67
CA ARG A 14 -34.55 -42.97 47.77
C ARG A 14 -34.11 -42.83 46.33
N ARG A 15 -33.92 -43.97 45.64
CA ARG A 15 -33.50 -43.98 44.22
C ARG A 15 -34.47 -43.27 43.28
N ASP A 16 -35.75 -43.19 43.62
CA ASP A 16 -36.74 -42.48 42.79
C ASP A 16 -36.62 -40.96 42.90
N GLU A 17 -36.32 -40.43 44.09
CA GLU A 17 -36.05 -39.00 44.30
C GLU A 17 -34.76 -38.58 43.61
N GLN A 18 -33.71 -39.41 43.69
CA GLN A 18 -32.44 -39.18 42.99
C GLN A 18 -32.64 -39.06 41.48
N LYS A 19 -33.37 -40.00 40.86
CA LYS A 19 -33.65 -39.98 39.41
C LYS A 19 -34.43 -38.72 39.02
N LYS A 20 -35.45 -38.34 39.78
CA LYS A 20 -36.25 -37.13 39.53
C LYS A 20 -35.43 -35.85 39.65
N VAL A 21 -34.54 -35.76 40.64
CA VAL A 21 -33.64 -34.61 40.81
C VAL A 21 -32.62 -34.53 39.69
N ILE A 22 -32.01 -35.64 39.28
CA ILE A 22 -31.06 -35.70 38.15
C ILE A 22 -31.74 -35.24 36.86
N GLU A 23 -32.97 -35.69 36.60
CA GLU A 23 -33.77 -35.28 35.45
C GLU A 23 -34.14 -33.78 35.51
N ALA A 24 -34.53 -33.28 36.68
CA ALA A 24 -34.85 -31.87 36.89
C ALA A 24 -33.64 -30.96 36.63
N VAL A 25 -32.46 -31.33 37.15
CA VAL A 25 -31.20 -30.59 36.96
C VAL A 25 -30.79 -30.61 35.50
N ASN A 26 -30.82 -31.77 34.83
CA ASN A 26 -30.50 -31.86 33.40
C ASN A 26 -31.45 -31.03 32.55
N ARG A 27 -32.74 -31.01 32.86
CA ARG A 27 -33.70 -30.13 32.18
C ARG A 27 -33.40 -28.64 32.42
N CYS A 28 -33.00 -28.27 33.63
CA CYS A 28 -32.60 -26.90 33.95
C CYS A 28 -31.33 -26.48 33.20
N LEU A 29 -30.36 -27.38 33.05
CA LEU A 29 -29.14 -27.14 32.28
C LEU A 29 -29.42 -27.01 30.78
N SER A 30 -30.23 -27.91 30.20
CA SER A 30 -30.53 -27.89 28.76
C SER A 30 -31.42 -26.72 28.34
N LYS A 31 -32.36 -26.28 29.20
CA LYS A 31 -33.29 -25.17 28.90
C LYS A 31 -32.82 -23.81 29.43
N GLY A 32 -31.69 -23.76 30.14
CA GLY A 32 -31.14 -22.51 30.70
C GLY A 32 -32.01 -21.89 31.79
N TYR A 33 -32.63 -22.70 32.65
CA TYR A 33 -33.49 -22.20 33.73
C TYR A 33 -32.69 -21.62 34.90
N ASP A 34 -33.21 -20.54 35.50
CA ASP A 34 -32.60 -19.86 36.64
C ASP A 34 -32.75 -20.64 37.97
N TYR A 35 -31.97 -20.24 38.98
CA TYR A 35 -31.96 -20.79 40.35
C TYR A 35 -33.36 -21.01 40.95
N GLU A 36 -34.30 -20.09 40.72
CA GLU A 36 -35.65 -20.17 41.29
C GLU A 36 -36.43 -21.38 40.75
N LYS A 37 -36.34 -21.64 39.44
CA LYS A 37 -36.99 -22.80 38.78
C LYS A 37 -36.30 -24.10 39.12
N LEU A 38 -34.98 -24.09 39.32
CA LEU A 38 -34.26 -25.26 39.84
C LEU A 38 -34.74 -25.60 41.25
N ARG A 39 -34.79 -24.62 42.14
CA ARG A 39 -35.23 -24.80 43.53
C ARG A 39 -36.65 -25.36 43.59
N GLU A 40 -37.58 -24.79 42.82
CA GLU A 40 -38.98 -25.25 42.78
C GLU A 40 -39.08 -26.72 42.33
N ARG A 41 -38.38 -27.10 41.25
CA ARG A 41 -38.43 -28.48 40.74
C ARG A 41 -37.73 -29.50 41.62
N VAL A 42 -36.64 -29.10 42.29
CA VAL A 42 -35.96 -29.97 43.27
C VAL A 42 -36.80 -30.12 44.53
N GLN A 43 -37.54 -29.06 44.91
CA GLN A 43 -38.50 -29.09 46.01
C GLN A 43 -39.70 -30.01 45.72
N ASP A 44 -40.20 -30.02 44.48
CA ASP A 44 -41.29 -30.91 44.07
C ASP A 44 -40.83 -32.37 43.94
N ALA A 45 -39.54 -32.60 43.66
CA ALA A 45 -38.97 -33.93 43.46
C ALA A 45 -38.60 -34.65 44.77
N VAL A 46 -38.47 -33.92 45.88
CA VAL A 46 -37.98 -34.42 47.18
C VAL A 46 -39.02 -34.11 48.26
N GLU A 47 -39.51 -35.14 48.96
CA GLU A 47 -40.54 -34.96 49.99
C GLU A 47 -40.07 -34.09 51.17
N ASP A 48 -38.79 -34.18 51.53
CA ASP A 48 -38.19 -33.42 52.63
C ASP A 48 -37.62 -32.08 52.14
N SER A 49 -38.29 -31.00 52.55
CA SER A 49 -37.92 -29.62 52.24
C SER A 49 -36.50 -29.22 52.67
N HIS A 50 -36.03 -29.77 53.79
CA HIS A 50 -34.69 -29.45 54.28
C HIS A 50 -33.62 -30.15 53.45
N LYS A 51 -33.87 -31.40 53.01
CA LYS A 51 -33.00 -32.12 52.09
C LYS A 51 -33.00 -31.48 50.70
N ALA A 52 -34.16 -31.08 50.19
CA ALA A 52 -34.28 -30.36 48.91
C ALA A 52 -33.44 -29.09 48.86
N SER A 53 -33.45 -28.29 49.93
CA SER A 53 -32.63 -27.07 50.05
C SER A 53 -31.12 -27.36 50.07
N LYS A 54 -30.69 -28.39 50.83
CA LYS A 54 -29.28 -28.82 50.88
C LYS A 54 -28.77 -29.34 49.54
N VAL A 55 -29.57 -30.18 48.88
CA VAL A 55 -29.29 -30.70 47.53
C VAL A 55 -29.19 -29.56 46.53
N THR A 56 -30.12 -28.61 46.56
CA THR A 56 -30.11 -27.43 45.67
C THR A 56 -28.85 -26.59 45.89
N SER A 57 -28.43 -26.36 47.15
CA SER A 57 -27.20 -25.64 47.45
C SER A 57 -25.96 -26.36 46.91
N ALA A 58 -25.85 -27.67 47.17
CA ALA A 58 -24.71 -28.47 46.69
C ALA A 58 -24.62 -28.53 45.16
N ILE A 59 -25.77 -28.58 44.47
CA ILE A 59 -25.84 -28.50 43.00
C ILE A 59 -25.37 -27.12 42.52
N CYS A 60 -25.77 -26.03 43.19
CA CYS A 60 -25.40 -24.66 42.79
C CYS A 60 -23.91 -24.33 43.05
N ASP A 61 -23.30 -24.97 44.03
CA ASP A 61 -21.86 -24.85 44.26
C ASP A 61 -21.06 -25.53 43.14
N TYR A 62 -21.57 -26.63 42.59
CA TYR A 62 -20.92 -27.36 41.50
C TYR A 62 -21.23 -26.79 40.10
N TYR A 63 -22.43 -26.22 39.90
CA TYR A 63 -22.85 -25.58 38.65
C TYR A 63 -23.05 -24.07 38.85
N PRO A 64 -22.00 -23.25 38.67
CA PRO A 64 -22.05 -21.80 38.93
C PRO A 64 -23.11 -21.06 38.10
N GLN A 65 -23.48 -21.59 36.94
CA GLN A 65 -24.54 -21.05 36.09
C GLN A 65 -25.94 -21.13 36.71
N LEU A 66 -26.16 -22.08 37.62
CA LEU A 66 -27.42 -22.26 38.34
C LEU A 66 -27.45 -21.50 39.67
N ARG A 67 -26.37 -20.82 40.04
CA ARG A 67 -26.24 -20.11 41.33
C ARG A 67 -27.15 -18.89 41.38
N LYS A 68 -27.74 -18.63 42.55
CA LYS A 68 -28.53 -17.42 42.82
C LYS A 68 -27.69 -16.16 42.59
N ARG A 69 -28.00 -15.39 41.53
CA ARG A 69 -27.37 -14.09 41.27
C ARG A 69 -27.70 -13.13 42.41
N THR A 70 -26.68 -12.56 43.05
CA THR A 70 -26.87 -11.60 44.13
C THR A 70 -27.00 -10.18 43.59
N ARG A 71 -27.56 -9.23 44.37
CA ARG A 71 -27.67 -7.82 43.98
C ARG A 71 -26.30 -7.22 43.56
N ASN A 72 -25.22 -7.61 44.23
CA ASN A 72 -23.86 -7.17 43.88
C ASN A 72 -23.42 -7.56 42.47
N ASP A 73 -23.84 -8.72 41.95
CA ASP A 73 -23.48 -9.16 40.60
C ASP A 73 -24.19 -8.33 39.52
N ARG A 74 -25.45 -7.92 39.77
CA ARG A 74 -26.19 -7.02 38.87
C ARG A 74 -25.62 -5.60 38.86
N ASP A 75 -25.14 -5.12 39.99
CA ASP A 75 -24.54 -3.78 40.08
C ASP A 75 -23.18 -3.72 39.37
N GLU A 76 -22.39 -4.80 39.39
CA GLU A 76 -21.15 -4.88 38.62
C GLU A 76 -21.39 -4.86 37.10
N ASP A 77 -22.41 -5.57 36.60
CA ASP A 77 -22.74 -5.57 35.17
C ASP A 77 -23.35 -4.23 34.75
N ARG A 78 -24.22 -3.61 35.58
CA ARG A 78 -24.72 -2.25 35.33
C ARG A 78 -23.60 -1.21 35.28
N ASP A 79 -22.60 -1.32 36.16
CA ASP A 79 -21.45 -0.43 36.15
C ASP A 79 -20.50 -0.70 34.98
N ARG A 80 -20.44 -1.94 34.46
CA ARG A 80 -19.75 -2.24 33.20
C ARG A 80 -20.48 -1.66 32.00
N ASP A 81 -21.80 -1.82 31.92
CA ASP A 81 -22.60 -1.33 30.80
C ASP A 81 -22.62 0.20 30.76
N ARG A 82 -22.84 0.87 31.91
CA ARG A 82 -22.72 2.34 32.02
C ARG A 82 -21.34 2.85 31.62
N LYS A 83 -20.30 2.06 31.82
CA LYS A 83 -18.92 2.41 31.47
C LYS A 83 -18.62 2.12 30.00
N ARG A 84 -19.28 1.13 29.40
CA ARG A 84 -19.24 0.84 27.98
C ARG A 84 -19.94 1.94 27.19
N ASP A 85 -21.15 2.30 27.60
CA ASP A 85 -21.94 3.38 26.97
C ASP A 85 -21.20 4.72 27.04
N ARG A 86 -20.61 5.06 28.20
CA ARG A 86 -19.77 6.28 28.33
C ARG A 86 -18.50 6.27 27.47
N VAL A 87 -17.99 5.10 27.10
CA VAL A 87 -16.82 4.98 26.22
C VAL A 87 -17.23 5.05 24.76
N ASP A 88 -18.37 4.46 24.41
CA ASP A 88 -18.93 4.54 23.06
C ASP A 88 -19.44 5.95 22.73
N ASP A 89 -20.13 6.64 23.65
CA ASP A 89 -20.50 8.06 23.48
C ASP A 89 -19.29 8.96 23.29
N ARG A 90 -18.22 8.74 24.08
CA ARG A 90 -16.97 9.51 23.94
C ARG A 90 -16.23 9.20 22.63
N ASN A 91 -16.36 7.99 22.09
CA ASN A 91 -15.78 7.64 20.81
C ASN A 91 -16.64 8.16 19.64
N GLY A 92 -17.96 8.22 19.80
CA GLY A 92 -18.90 8.86 18.87
C GLY A 92 -18.62 10.34 18.72
N ASP A 93 -18.65 11.09 19.83
CA ASP A 93 -18.39 12.55 19.84
C ASP A 93 -16.98 12.90 19.31
N ARG A 94 -15.99 12.03 19.51
CA ARG A 94 -14.66 12.19 18.88
C ARG A 94 -14.68 11.97 17.38
N ARG A 95 -15.37 10.94 16.90
CA ARG A 95 -15.49 10.65 15.46
C ARG A 95 -16.27 11.75 14.74
N ASP A 96 -17.31 12.27 15.34
CA ASP A 96 -18.11 13.36 14.76
C ASP A 96 -17.30 14.66 14.70
N ARG A 97 -16.56 15.02 15.77
CA ARG A 97 -15.63 16.18 15.71
C ARG A 97 -14.51 16.03 14.69
N ASP A 98 -13.95 14.83 14.53
CA ASP A 98 -12.89 14.62 13.54
C ASP A 98 -13.47 14.68 12.11
N ARG A 99 -14.68 14.18 11.89
CA ARG A 99 -15.40 14.27 10.62
C ARG A 99 -15.83 15.70 10.29
N ASP A 100 -16.24 16.49 11.27
CA ASP A 100 -16.59 17.90 11.08
C ASP A 100 -15.34 18.75 10.78
N ARG A 101 -14.20 18.45 11.41
CA ARG A 101 -12.91 19.08 11.07
C ARG A 101 -12.41 18.73 9.67
N GLU A 102 -12.63 17.49 9.21
CA GLU A 102 -12.33 17.10 7.83
C GLU A 102 -13.23 17.86 6.84
N ARG A 103 -14.53 17.98 7.13
CA ARG A 103 -15.48 18.76 6.31
C ARG A 103 -15.14 20.26 6.28
N GLU A 104 -14.69 20.84 7.38
CA GLU A 104 -14.23 22.23 7.41
C GLU A 104 -12.97 22.43 6.57
N ARG A 105 -12.00 21.51 6.64
CA ARG A 105 -10.79 21.56 5.79
C ARG A 105 -11.11 21.42 4.31
N ASP A 106 -12.03 20.53 3.96
CA ASP A 106 -12.44 20.34 2.56
C ASP A 106 -13.19 21.58 2.04
N ARG A 107 -14.02 22.23 2.88
CA ARG A 107 -14.67 23.51 2.56
C ARG A 107 -13.71 24.69 2.44
N GLU A 108 -12.66 24.73 3.26
CA GLU A 108 -11.63 25.77 3.21
C GLU A 108 -10.72 25.57 2.00
N SER A 109 -10.41 24.31 1.65
CA SER A 109 -9.65 23.96 0.46
C SER A 109 -10.43 24.24 -0.84
N SER A 110 -11.75 24.02 -0.86
CA SER A 110 -12.57 24.34 -2.05
C SER A 110 -12.75 25.85 -2.24
N ARG A 111 -12.95 26.61 -1.16
CA ARG A 111 -13.04 28.08 -1.22
C ARG A 111 -11.76 28.77 -1.71
N ARG A 112 -10.59 28.13 -1.54
CA ARG A 112 -9.30 28.69 -1.95
C ARG A 112 -8.98 28.47 -3.44
N VAL A 113 -9.73 27.60 -4.12
CA VAL A 113 -9.48 27.25 -5.53
C VAL A 113 -10.36 28.04 -6.51
N GLU A 114 -11.41 28.73 -6.05
CA GLU A 114 -12.39 29.39 -6.94
C GLU A 114 -12.37 30.93 -6.96
N ARG A 115 -11.31 31.64 -6.51
CA ARG A 115 -11.27 33.11 -6.60
C ARG A 115 -10.00 33.68 -7.25
N PRO A 116 -10.10 34.30 -8.45
CA PRO A 116 -9.12 35.28 -8.94
C PRO A 116 -9.26 36.62 -8.19
N PRO A 117 -8.20 37.43 -8.04
CA PRO A 117 -8.27 38.69 -7.33
C PRO A 117 -8.72 39.83 -8.25
N GLU A 118 -9.90 40.39 -7.98
CA GLU A 118 -10.33 41.70 -8.49
C GLU A 118 -10.35 42.72 -7.33
N ALA A 119 -9.79 43.89 -7.59
CA ALA A 119 -9.83 45.06 -6.71
C ALA A 119 -11.06 45.93 -7.02
N PRO A 120 -11.67 46.58 -6.01
CA PRO A 120 -12.43 47.79 -6.27
C PRO A 120 -12.08 48.96 -5.31
N THR A 121 -11.62 50.05 -5.93
CA THR A 121 -12.13 51.44 -5.87
C THR A 121 -12.74 51.98 -4.58
N LYS A 122 -12.17 53.09 -4.08
CA LYS A 122 -12.80 54.04 -3.16
C LYS A 122 -12.87 55.41 -3.85
N GLU A 123 -14.06 56.00 -3.87
CA GLU A 123 -14.37 57.31 -4.47
C GLU A 123 -13.79 58.49 -3.67
N MET A 124 -13.44 59.57 -4.38
CA MET A 124 -13.07 60.89 -3.86
C MET A 124 -14.27 61.86 -3.90
N PRO A 125 -14.15 63.02 -3.22
CA PRO A 125 -14.54 64.28 -3.87
C PRO A 125 -13.43 65.36 -3.87
N LYS A 126 -13.34 66.05 -5.03
CA LYS A 126 -13.01 67.47 -5.40
C LYS A 126 -12.27 68.36 -4.38
N SER A 127 -11.41 69.34 -4.71
CA SER A 127 -10.91 70.10 -5.90
C SER A 127 -9.77 71.00 -5.34
N GLU A 128 -8.68 71.43 -6.00
CA GLU A 128 -8.49 72.42 -7.06
C GLU A 128 -6.97 72.54 -7.38
N GLU A 129 -6.70 72.93 -8.63
CA GLU A 129 -5.55 73.60 -9.28
C GLU A 129 -4.10 73.72 -8.72
N ALA A 130 -3.17 73.45 -9.66
CA ALA A 130 -1.98 74.25 -10.06
C ALA A 130 -0.54 73.89 -9.58
N LYS A 131 0.29 73.59 -10.61
CA LYS A 131 1.75 73.81 -10.83
C LYS A 131 2.77 72.92 -10.06
N GLY A 132 3.63 72.25 -10.86
CA GLY A 132 4.71 71.32 -10.43
C GLY A 132 6.02 72.00 -9.95
N PRO A 133 7.21 71.33 -9.97
CA PRO A 133 7.57 70.02 -10.53
C PRO A 133 8.26 69.02 -9.56
N GLY A 134 8.55 67.83 -10.10
CA GLY A 134 9.00 66.60 -9.45
C GLY A 134 10.42 66.55 -8.86
N GLY A 135 10.63 65.45 -8.12
CA GLY A 135 11.95 64.82 -7.93
C GLY A 135 12.20 64.37 -6.49
N ASN A 136 11.94 63.08 -6.18
CA ASN A 136 12.75 62.24 -5.27
C ASN A 136 12.01 60.93 -4.91
N SER A 137 12.14 59.91 -5.76
CA SER A 137 11.87 58.51 -5.38
C SER A 137 12.92 57.50 -5.90
N SER A 138 13.85 57.94 -6.75
CA SER A 138 14.96 57.11 -7.26
C SER A 138 16.07 56.89 -6.21
N VAL A 139 16.27 57.82 -5.28
CA VAL A 139 17.40 57.79 -4.33
C VAL A 139 17.21 56.73 -3.24
N GLU A 140 15.97 56.50 -2.78
CA GLU A 140 15.68 55.53 -1.72
C GLU A 140 15.80 54.08 -2.20
N GLU A 141 15.44 53.83 -3.46
CA GLU A 141 15.51 52.49 -4.07
C GLU A 141 16.95 52.13 -4.45
N GLN A 142 17.76 53.11 -4.88
CA GLN A 142 19.20 52.94 -5.09
C GLN A 142 19.96 52.70 -3.77
N LEU A 143 19.59 53.36 -2.66
CA LEU A 143 20.22 53.15 -1.35
C LEU A 143 19.92 51.75 -0.78
N ARG A 144 18.70 51.22 -0.93
CA ARG A 144 18.36 49.85 -0.52
C ARG A 144 19.04 48.78 -1.38
N ALA A 145 19.16 49.01 -2.68
CA ALA A 145 19.90 48.11 -3.57
C ALA A 145 21.41 48.09 -3.24
N LYS A 146 21.97 49.26 -2.89
CA LYS A 146 23.39 49.40 -2.49
C LYS A 146 23.66 48.76 -1.12
N GLU A 147 22.72 48.84 -0.19
CA GLU A 147 22.81 48.16 1.12
C GLU A 147 22.75 46.63 0.99
N MET A 148 21.87 46.11 0.13
CA MET A 148 21.79 44.68 -0.18
C MET A 148 23.06 44.16 -0.86
N MET A 149 23.63 44.95 -1.79
CA MET A 149 24.88 44.60 -2.45
C MET A 149 26.07 44.66 -1.49
N TYR A 150 26.09 45.62 -0.56
CA TYR A 150 27.11 45.75 0.47
C TYR A 150 27.06 44.62 1.50
N LYS A 151 25.85 44.19 1.92
CA LYS A 151 25.68 42.98 2.73
C LYS A 151 26.14 41.71 2.00
N ALA A 152 25.81 41.59 0.72
CA ALA A 152 26.27 40.45 -0.09
C ALA A 152 27.81 40.46 -0.25
N GLN A 153 28.44 41.63 -0.39
CA GLN A 153 29.90 41.76 -0.42
C GLN A 153 30.55 41.41 0.93
N GLN A 154 29.98 41.85 2.05
CA GLN A 154 30.45 41.47 3.39
C GLN A 154 30.36 39.96 3.62
N GLU A 155 29.29 39.30 3.16
CA GLU A 155 29.14 37.85 3.30
C GLU A 155 30.13 37.06 2.43
N ILE A 156 30.46 37.58 1.24
CA ILE A 156 31.50 37.03 0.35
C ILE A 156 32.89 37.24 0.96
N GLU A 157 33.14 38.39 1.57
CA GLU A 157 34.42 38.71 2.22
C GLU A 157 34.62 37.91 3.51
N GLU A 158 33.58 37.70 4.31
CA GLU A 158 33.62 36.79 5.47
C GLU A 158 33.80 35.32 5.05
N LYS A 159 33.18 34.89 3.93
CA LYS A 159 33.45 33.56 3.36
C LYS A 159 34.86 33.44 2.82
N LYS A 160 35.41 34.49 2.17
CA LYS A 160 36.81 34.55 1.75
C LYS A 160 37.75 34.54 2.95
N ARG A 161 37.42 35.24 4.03
CA ARG A 161 38.20 35.28 5.28
C ARG A 161 38.18 33.94 6.01
N LYS A 162 37.03 33.25 6.04
CA LYS A 162 36.91 31.88 6.58
C LYS A 162 37.63 30.85 5.71
N MET A 163 37.64 31.01 4.38
CA MET A 163 38.45 30.17 3.49
C MET A 163 39.95 30.47 3.59
N ALA A 164 40.35 31.73 3.77
CA ALA A 164 41.76 32.10 3.97
C ALA A 164 42.30 31.60 5.33
N LEU A 165 41.46 31.61 6.38
CA LEU A 165 41.80 31.03 7.68
C LEU A 165 41.92 29.49 7.61
N ALA A 166 41.17 28.84 6.72
CA ALA A 166 41.27 27.40 6.45
C ALA A 166 42.44 27.04 5.50
N ALA A 167 43.02 28.02 4.78
CA ALA A 167 44.09 27.82 3.81
C ALA A 167 45.51 28.10 4.35
N GLY A 168 45.65 28.47 5.63
CA GLY A 168 46.92 28.36 6.36
C GLY A 168 48.09 29.24 5.87
N THR A 169 47.86 30.49 5.48
CA THR A 169 48.94 31.44 5.15
C THR A 169 49.03 32.60 6.16
N LEU A 170 50.05 32.51 7.03
CA LEU A 170 50.68 33.55 7.89
C LEU A 170 50.14 33.78 9.34
N PRO A 171 51.01 34.15 10.31
CA PRO A 171 51.29 33.35 11.52
C PRO A 171 50.70 33.90 12.84
N PRO A 172 50.60 33.08 13.91
CA PRO A 172 50.23 33.55 15.24
C PRO A 172 51.47 33.97 16.06
N LYS A 173 51.43 35.18 16.65
CA LYS A 173 52.33 35.54 17.75
C LYS A 173 51.92 34.78 19.01
N THR A 174 52.91 34.13 19.60
CA THR A 174 52.89 33.29 20.79
C THR A 174 52.55 34.05 22.07
N ALA A 175 51.68 33.47 22.89
CA ALA A 175 51.71 33.66 24.33
C ALA A 175 52.74 32.69 24.96
N THR A 176 53.29 33.16 26.07
CA THR A 176 54.45 32.73 26.83
C THR A 176 54.36 31.31 27.42
N SER A 177 55.55 30.73 27.61
CA SER A 177 55.98 29.74 28.63
C SER A 177 55.49 28.29 28.55
N GLN A 178 56.45 27.44 28.12
CA GLN A 178 57.01 26.26 28.79
C GLN A 178 56.09 25.09 29.22
N ALA A 179 56.37 23.94 28.59
CA ALA A 179 55.93 22.57 28.84
C ALA A 179 56.71 21.93 30.04
N PRO A 180 56.67 20.58 30.30
CA PRO A 180 55.91 19.47 29.69
C PRO A 180 55.31 18.45 30.71
N VAL A 181 54.65 17.36 30.22
CA VAL A 181 54.88 15.93 30.57
C VAL A 181 53.65 15.02 30.28
N GLN A 182 53.88 14.00 29.41
CA GLN A 182 53.29 12.63 29.28
C GLN A 182 51.76 12.44 29.05
N ALA A 183 51.23 11.41 28.37
CA ALA A 183 51.69 10.35 27.47
C ALA A 183 50.44 9.59 26.90
N ALA A 184 50.65 8.89 25.78
CA ALA A 184 50.00 7.63 25.32
C ALA A 184 48.63 7.61 24.56
N ALA A 185 48.74 7.05 23.32
CA ALA A 185 47.87 6.12 22.58
C ALA A 185 46.39 6.49 22.29
N GLY A 186 45.78 6.29 21.11
CA GLY A 186 46.14 5.65 19.85
C GLY A 186 44.88 5.56 18.93
N SER A 187 45.09 5.24 17.65
CA SER A 187 44.12 4.82 16.59
C SER A 187 43.43 5.87 15.67
N LYS A 188 44.12 6.08 14.53
CA LYS A 188 43.72 6.14 13.09
C LYS A 188 42.25 6.40 12.67
N SER A 189 42.08 7.43 11.83
CA SER A 189 41.34 7.38 10.56
C SER A 189 42.02 8.26 9.49
N ILE A 190 42.05 7.76 8.26
CA ILE A 190 42.89 8.19 7.12
C ILE A 190 42.18 9.30 6.31
N ALA A 191 42.94 10.33 5.93
CA ALA A 191 42.51 11.42 5.05
C ALA A 191 42.79 11.09 3.58
N LEU A 192 41.88 11.48 2.69
CA LEU A 192 41.94 11.27 1.23
C LEU A 192 42.74 12.39 0.53
N ASP A 193 43.36 12.01 -0.59
CA ASP A 193 44.46 12.66 -1.30
C ASP A 193 44.01 13.71 -2.34
N LYS A 194 44.90 14.66 -2.66
CA LYS A 194 44.62 15.86 -3.47
C LYS A 194 44.67 15.63 -4.99
N ASP A 195 45.05 14.44 -5.44
CA ASP A 195 45.24 14.12 -6.87
C ASP A 195 43.95 13.72 -7.61
N GLU A 196 42.86 13.44 -6.90
CA GLU A 196 41.57 13.10 -7.54
C GLU A 196 40.78 14.35 -7.98
N ALA A 197 41.07 15.53 -7.42
CA ALA A 197 40.38 16.78 -7.75
C ALA A 197 40.90 17.45 -9.04
N THR A 198 42.15 17.16 -9.43
CA THR A 198 42.78 17.72 -10.64
C THR A 198 42.40 16.93 -11.91
N MET A 199 42.17 15.62 -11.80
CA MET A 199 41.67 14.80 -12.92
C MET A 199 40.23 15.12 -13.34
N PHE A 200 39.38 15.60 -12.42
CA PHE A 200 37.99 15.96 -12.75
C PHE A 200 37.86 17.28 -13.53
N VAL A 201 38.81 18.20 -13.35
CA VAL A 201 38.80 19.50 -14.04
C VAL A 201 39.32 19.35 -15.48
N THR A 202 40.33 18.52 -15.71
CA THR A 202 40.86 18.22 -17.05
C THR A 202 39.88 17.40 -17.90
N TYR A 203 39.18 16.43 -17.30
CA TYR A 203 38.17 15.60 -18.01
C TYR A 203 36.93 16.39 -18.46
N SER A 204 36.65 17.53 -17.82
CA SER A 204 35.49 18.39 -18.15
C SER A 204 35.72 19.31 -19.36
N MET A 205 36.98 19.61 -19.69
CA MET A 205 37.34 20.45 -20.85
C MET A 205 37.40 19.64 -22.16
N ASP A 206 37.73 18.35 -22.09
CA ASP A 206 37.78 17.46 -23.25
C ASP A 206 36.39 17.08 -23.81
N LYS A 207 35.33 17.15 -23.00
CA LYS A 207 33.96 16.89 -23.48
C LYS A 207 33.40 18.01 -24.36
N LYS A 208 33.79 19.27 -24.12
CA LYS A 208 33.36 20.41 -24.95
C LYS A 208 34.07 20.44 -26.28
N THR A 209 35.39 20.25 -26.28
CA THR A 209 36.21 20.22 -27.51
C THR A 209 35.88 19.01 -28.37
N ARG A 210 35.59 17.84 -27.79
CA ARG A 210 35.16 16.64 -28.53
C ARG A 210 33.74 16.74 -29.11
N MET A 211 32.82 17.45 -28.44
CA MET A 211 31.50 17.76 -29.00
C MET A 211 31.57 18.75 -30.15
N GLU A 212 32.46 19.75 -30.08
CA GLU A 212 32.67 20.74 -31.13
C GLU A 212 33.36 20.13 -32.36
N GLN A 213 34.31 19.21 -32.14
CA GLN A 213 34.92 18.39 -33.20
C GLN A 213 33.94 17.38 -33.84
N LEU A 214 33.02 16.80 -33.07
CA LEU A 214 31.95 15.94 -33.61
C LEU A 214 30.92 16.74 -34.41
N LYS A 215 30.63 17.99 -34.01
CA LYS A 215 29.78 18.92 -34.75
C LYS A 215 30.43 19.36 -36.07
N ALA A 216 31.75 19.57 -36.08
CA ALA A 216 32.52 19.90 -37.28
C ALA A 216 32.71 18.69 -38.23
N LYS A 217 32.80 17.46 -37.69
CA LYS A 217 32.84 16.22 -38.50
C LYS A 217 31.48 15.83 -39.08
N LEU A 218 30.38 16.20 -38.44
CA LEU A 218 29.03 16.04 -38.99
C LEU A 218 28.70 17.08 -40.08
N ALA A 219 29.37 18.23 -40.08
CA ALA A 219 29.17 19.32 -41.05
C ALA A 219 29.98 19.15 -42.36
N LYS A 220 30.85 18.14 -42.46
CA LYS A 220 31.61 17.82 -43.69
C LYS A 220 31.48 16.34 -44.05
N ALA A 221 30.32 15.95 -44.58
CA ALA A 221 30.17 14.73 -45.37
C ALA A 221 28.98 14.88 -46.36
N PRO A 222 29.19 14.80 -47.68
CA PRO A 222 28.12 14.85 -48.66
C PRO A 222 27.43 13.48 -48.75
N VAL A 223 26.29 13.34 -48.07
CA VAL A 223 25.46 12.10 -48.09
C VAL A 223 24.67 11.96 -49.41
N LEU A 224 24.62 12.99 -50.25
CA LEU A 224 23.91 12.97 -51.52
C LEU A 224 24.60 12.17 -52.64
N ALA A 225 25.89 11.82 -52.52
CA ALA A 225 26.61 11.07 -53.56
C ALA A 225 26.64 9.53 -53.34
N LYS A 226 26.10 9.03 -52.22
CA LYS A 226 26.07 7.57 -51.92
C LYS A 226 24.68 6.93 -52.08
N LEU A 227 23.64 7.72 -52.34
CA LEU A 227 22.28 7.22 -52.58
C LEU A 227 22.02 6.89 -54.06
N ASP A 228 22.64 7.60 -55.00
CA ASP A 228 22.51 7.30 -56.44
C ASP A 228 23.26 6.03 -56.89
N ALA A 229 24.25 5.57 -56.11
CA ALA A 229 25.03 4.36 -56.43
C ALA A 229 24.40 3.05 -55.93
N LEU A 230 23.37 3.10 -55.06
CA LEU A 230 22.71 1.92 -54.48
C LEU A 230 21.32 1.63 -55.09
N VAL A 231 20.77 2.55 -55.88
CA VAL A 231 19.50 2.37 -56.60
C VAL A 231 19.72 1.77 -58.00
N ALA A 232 20.95 1.77 -58.53
CA ALA A 232 21.24 1.29 -59.88
C ALA A 232 21.47 -0.22 -60.01
N ASN A 233 21.61 -0.99 -58.92
CA ASN A 233 21.91 -2.43 -58.99
C ASN A 233 21.23 -3.26 -57.87
N ALA A 234 19.94 -3.60 -58.03
CA ALA A 234 19.37 -4.85 -57.50
C ALA A 234 17.95 -5.12 -58.10
N PRO A 235 17.63 -6.39 -58.45
CA PRO A 235 16.39 -6.77 -59.12
C PRO A 235 15.19 -6.91 -58.16
N ALA A 236 14.01 -6.90 -58.76
CA ALA A 236 12.69 -6.84 -58.15
C ALA A 236 12.35 -7.97 -57.16
N GLY A 237 11.69 -7.59 -56.06
CA GLY A 237 10.68 -8.41 -55.37
C GLY A 237 11.05 -8.98 -54.01
N VAL A 238 10.84 -8.22 -52.92
CA VAL A 238 10.31 -8.65 -51.60
C VAL A 238 9.90 -7.36 -50.84
N MET A 239 8.62 -7.19 -50.48
CA MET A 239 8.16 -6.09 -49.62
C MET A 239 8.29 -6.46 -48.15
N ALA A 240 9.17 -5.77 -47.41
CA ALA A 240 9.18 -5.74 -45.95
C ALA A 240 8.75 -4.34 -45.45
N PRO A 241 8.04 -4.19 -44.31
CA PRO A 241 7.53 -2.90 -43.85
C PRO A 241 8.66 -2.01 -43.30
N LEU A 242 8.73 -0.75 -43.75
CA LEU A 242 9.72 0.22 -43.27
C LEU A 242 9.40 0.76 -41.86
N PRO A 243 10.43 1.17 -41.07
CA PRO A 243 10.28 1.63 -39.69
C PRO A 243 9.61 3.00 -39.53
N GLU A 244 8.86 3.15 -38.44
CA GLU A 244 8.01 4.27 -38.00
C GLU A 244 8.74 5.63 -37.81
N ALA A 245 10.08 5.66 -37.94
CA ALA A 245 10.90 6.85 -37.73
C ALA A 245 10.98 7.79 -38.96
N VAL A 246 10.66 7.31 -40.18
CA VAL A 246 10.74 8.12 -41.41
C VAL A 246 9.45 8.95 -41.64
N GLN A 247 8.30 8.46 -41.18
CA GLN A 247 6.99 9.13 -41.37
C GLN A 247 6.80 10.39 -40.51
N GLN A 248 7.60 10.58 -39.46
CA GLN A 248 7.52 11.75 -38.58
C GLN A 248 8.34 12.95 -39.09
N VAL A 249 9.26 12.73 -40.04
CA VAL A 249 10.08 13.78 -40.64
C VAL A 249 9.34 14.44 -41.81
N GLU A 250 8.61 13.66 -42.62
CA GLU A 250 7.80 14.17 -43.74
C GLU A 250 6.66 15.09 -43.27
N LYS A 251 6.00 14.76 -42.14
CA LYS A 251 4.93 15.59 -41.57
C LYS A 251 5.41 16.93 -40.99
N LYS A 252 6.70 17.07 -40.67
CA LYS A 252 7.29 18.33 -40.19
C LYS A 252 7.73 19.26 -41.32
N VAL A 253 8.10 18.71 -42.48
CA VAL A 253 8.50 19.49 -43.66
C VAL A 253 7.28 20.07 -44.40
N GLN A 254 6.17 19.34 -44.49
CA GLN A 254 4.92 19.86 -45.10
C GLN A 254 4.20 20.93 -44.26
N GLN A 255 4.48 21.03 -42.96
CA GLN A 255 3.92 22.08 -42.09
C GLN A 255 4.74 23.39 -42.08
N GLN A 256 5.93 23.40 -42.70
CA GLN A 256 6.75 24.61 -42.82
C GLN A 256 6.55 25.33 -44.17
N ILE A 257 6.09 24.63 -45.21
CA ILE A 257 5.87 25.20 -46.56
C ILE A 257 4.55 26.01 -46.65
N THR A 258 3.63 25.87 -45.68
CA THR A 258 2.34 26.58 -45.67
C THR A 258 2.34 27.91 -44.89
N LYS A 259 3.50 28.40 -44.45
CA LYS A 259 3.62 29.66 -43.69
C LYS A 259 4.19 30.86 -44.45
N GLU A 260 4.52 30.72 -45.73
CA GLU A 260 5.01 31.83 -46.55
C GLU A 260 4.23 31.93 -47.87
N ALA A 261 3.01 32.45 -47.78
CA ALA A 261 2.29 33.02 -48.92
C ALA A 261 1.45 34.20 -48.39
N LYS A 262 2.05 35.40 -48.39
CA LYS A 262 1.31 36.66 -48.22
C LYS A 262 0.60 36.95 -49.55
N GLU A 263 -0.73 36.91 -49.55
CA GLU A 263 -1.54 37.42 -50.66
C GLU A 263 -1.42 38.95 -50.76
N PRO A 264 -1.49 39.54 -51.97
CA PRO A 264 -1.44 41.00 -52.14
C PRO A 264 -2.75 41.66 -51.69
N GLU A 265 -2.63 42.71 -50.88
CA GLU A 265 -3.74 43.54 -50.40
C GLU A 265 -4.47 44.19 -51.57
N LYS A 266 -5.77 43.87 -51.74
CA LYS A 266 -6.65 44.57 -52.67
C LYS A 266 -7.18 45.83 -51.99
N LEU A 267 -6.80 46.99 -52.52
CA LEU A 267 -7.36 48.28 -52.19
C LEU A 267 -8.85 48.29 -52.58
N ILE A 268 -9.76 48.47 -51.62
CA ILE A 268 -11.20 48.67 -51.87
C ILE A 268 -11.46 50.17 -51.76
N GLU A 269 -11.63 50.85 -52.89
CA GLU A 269 -11.71 52.31 -53.01
C GLU A 269 -13.08 52.91 -52.61
N TYR A 270 -14.02 52.09 -52.13
CA TYR A 270 -15.34 52.52 -51.69
C TYR A 270 -15.75 51.84 -50.37
N LEU A 271 -15.28 52.38 -49.24
CA LEU A 271 -15.83 52.07 -47.92
C LEU A 271 -15.78 53.33 -47.03
N ASP A 272 -16.95 53.79 -46.58
CA ASP A 272 -17.09 54.99 -45.76
C ASP A 272 -16.49 54.76 -44.34
N PRO A 273 -15.50 55.56 -43.90
CA PRO A 273 -14.82 55.42 -42.61
C PRO A 273 -15.70 55.54 -41.36
N ARG A 274 -16.98 55.95 -41.49
CA ARG A 274 -17.89 56.11 -40.33
C ARG A 274 -18.66 54.85 -39.95
N ILE A 275 -18.56 53.77 -40.74
CA ILE A 275 -19.33 52.54 -40.53
C ILE A 275 -18.42 51.41 -40.02
N SER A 276 -18.50 51.08 -38.72
CA SER A 276 -17.86 49.89 -38.15
C SER A 276 -18.69 48.64 -38.45
N ALA A 277 -18.61 48.11 -39.67
CA ALA A 277 -19.16 46.79 -39.99
C ALA A 277 -18.13 45.70 -39.66
N LYS A 278 -18.34 44.94 -38.58
CA LYS A 278 -17.57 43.72 -38.32
C LYS A 278 -17.88 42.70 -39.43
N THR A 279 -16.92 42.46 -40.32
CA THR A 279 -17.00 41.37 -41.30
C THR A 279 -17.09 40.02 -40.57
N ALA A 280 -18.19 39.30 -40.78
CA ALA A 280 -18.35 37.97 -40.24
C ALA A 280 -17.44 36.99 -41.02
N ASP A 281 -16.29 36.65 -40.46
CA ASP A 281 -15.40 35.57 -40.94
C ASP A 281 -16.06 34.20 -40.78
N ARG A 282 -17.09 33.92 -41.58
CA ARG A 282 -17.48 32.54 -41.89
C ARG A 282 -16.76 32.14 -43.17
N ARG A 283 -15.67 31.38 -43.01
CA ARG A 283 -15.05 30.65 -44.13
C ARG A 283 -16.14 29.87 -44.87
N ARG A 284 -16.43 30.27 -46.11
CA ARG A 284 -17.34 29.49 -46.96
C ARG A 284 -16.68 28.14 -47.21
N ARG A 285 -17.35 27.04 -46.83
CA ARG A 285 -16.90 25.69 -47.16
C ARG A 285 -16.92 25.54 -48.67
N GLY A 286 -15.75 25.45 -49.30
CA GLY A 286 -15.63 25.08 -50.70
C GLY A 286 -16.02 23.62 -50.89
N PHE A 287 -16.51 23.27 -52.08
CA PHE A 287 -16.74 21.90 -52.48
C PHE A 287 -15.39 21.23 -52.79
N ASN A 288 -14.97 20.29 -51.93
CA ASN A 288 -13.85 19.40 -52.22
C ASN A 288 -14.38 18.22 -53.05
N PHE A 289 -14.16 18.27 -54.36
CA PHE A 289 -14.40 17.13 -55.23
C PHE A 289 -13.31 16.09 -55.00
N HIS A 290 -13.71 14.85 -54.73
CA HIS A 290 -12.79 13.71 -54.65
C HIS A 290 -12.47 13.24 -56.06
N GLU A 291 -11.25 12.78 -56.30
CA GLU A 291 -10.85 12.29 -57.61
C GLU A 291 -11.67 11.04 -57.98
N LYS A 292 -12.01 10.92 -59.27
CA LYS A 292 -12.78 9.78 -59.78
C LYS A 292 -12.04 8.48 -59.43
N GLY A 293 -12.75 7.57 -58.75
CA GLY A 293 -12.22 6.25 -58.34
C GLY A 293 -11.67 6.18 -56.91
N GLU A 294 -11.57 7.27 -56.16
CA GLU A 294 -11.13 7.23 -54.74
C GLU A 294 -12.09 6.41 -53.86
N PHE A 295 -13.39 6.65 -53.99
CA PHE A 295 -14.42 5.90 -53.27
C PHE A 295 -14.63 4.49 -53.81
N GLU A 296 -14.35 4.24 -55.09
CA GLU A 296 -14.37 2.89 -55.65
C GLU A 296 -13.25 2.04 -55.06
N LYS A 297 -12.04 2.60 -54.93
CA LYS A 297 -10.91 1.96 -54.24
C LYS A 297 -11.24 1.71 -52.76
N LEU A 298 -11.85 2.68 -52.07
CA LEU A 298 -12.25 2.55 -50.68
C LEU A 298 -13.33 1.46 -50.49
N ALA A 299 -14.34 1.44 -51.36
CA ALA A 299 -15.40 0.43 -51.34
C ALA A 299 -14.86 -0.97 -51.65
N ASN A 300 -13.95 -1.10 -52.62
CA ASN A 300 -13.31 -2.37 -52.94
C ASN A 300 -12.44 -2.87 -51.78
N LYS A 301 -11.71 -1.98 -51.10
CA LYS A 301 -10.96 -2.31 -49.88
C LYS A 301 -11.88 -2.77 -48.75
N GLN A 302 -13.02 -2.10 -48.56
CA GLN A 302 -14.01 -2.49 -47.55
C GLN A 302 -14.66 -3.85 -47.87
N ARG A 303 -14.97 -4.12 -49.13
CA ARG A 303 -15.46 -5.45 -49.56
C ARG A 303 -14.41 -6.54 -49.39
N ALA A 304 -13.14 -6.25 -49.69
CA ALA A 304 -12.04 -7.20 -49.50
C ALA A 304 -11.83 -7.52 -48.01
N MET A 305 -11.88 -6.51 -47.13
CA MET A 305 -11.84 -6.70 -45.68
C MET A 305 -13.02 -7.54 -45.17
N ALA A 306 -14.25 -7.25 -45.61
CA ALA A 306 -15.44 -8.02 -45.23
C ALA A 306 -15.39 -9.48 -45.73
N LYS A 307 -14.81 -9.73 -46.92
CA LYS A 307 -14.58 -11.09 -47.43
C LYS A 307 -13.56 -11.85 -46.59
N LEU A 308 -12.46 -11.20 -46.21
CA LEU A 308 -11.45 -11.80 -45.32
C LEU A 308 -12.03 -12.12 -43.94
N GLU A 309 -12.85 -11.23 -43.39
CA GLU A 309 -13.53 -11.46 -42.11
C GLU A 309 -14.52 -12.63 -42.18
N ARG A 310 -15.29 -12.76 -43.28
CA ARG A 310 -16.15 -13.93 -43.51
C ARG A 310 -15.36 -15.23 -43.63
N LEU A 311 -14.28 -15.23 -44.41
CA LEU A 311 -13.41 -16.41 -44.53
C LEU A 311 -12.78 -16.78 -43.18
N GLN A 312 -12.35 -15.80 -42.40
CA GLN A 312 -11.81 -16.02 -41.06
C GLN A 312 -12.87 -16.62 -40.11
N ASN A 313 -14.12 -16.17 -40.20
CA ASN A 313 -15.23 -16.71 -39.43
C ASN A 313 -15.66 -18.11 -39.89
N GLU A 314 -15.61 -18.39 -41.19
CA GLU A 314 -15.87 -19.74 -41.74
C GLU A 314 -14.79 -20.73 -41.33
N VAL A 315 -13.51 -20.33 -41.38
CA VAL A 315 -12.38 -21.16 -40.92
C VAL A 315 -12.45 -21.39 -39.41
N SER A 316 -12.80 -20.40 -38.61
CA SER A 316 -12.95 -20.57 -37.15
C SER A 316 -14.15 -21.43 -36.78
N SER A 317 -15.28 -21.28 -37.48
CA SER A 317 -16.47 -22.14 -37.38
C SER A 317 -16.15 -23.59 -37.74
N ALA A 318 -15.44 -23.83 -38.85
CA ALA A 318 -15.00 -25.15 -39.27
C ALA A 318 -14.00 -25.79 -38.28
N ALA A 319 -13.12 -25.01 -37.67
CA ALA A 319 -12.21 -25.47 -36.61
C ALA A 319 -12.93 -25.76 -35.28
N GLN A 320 -14.08 -25.12 -35.03
CA GLN A 320 -14.94 -25.40 -33.86
C GLN A 320 -15.82 -26.63 -34.11
N SER A 321 -16.40 -26.78 -35.30
CA SER A 321 -17.29 -27.91 -35.66
C SER A 321 -16.56 -29.25 -35.76
N THR A 322 -15.24 -29.22 -35.99
CA THR A 322 -14.40 -30.43 -35.98
C THR A 322 -14.07 -30.95 -34.58
N GLY A 323 -14.51 -30.30 -33.50
CA GLY A 323 -14.40 -30.81 -32.12
C GLY A 323 -12.98 -30.93 -31.55
N ILE A 324 -11.95 -30.67 -32.36
CA ILE A 324 -10.52 -30.75 -32.00
C ILE A 324 -10.15 -29.67 -30.96
N SER A 325 -10.83 -28.53 -30.97
CA SER A 325 -10.46 -27.35 -30.18
C SER A 325 -10.59 -27.54 -28.66
N SER A 326 -11.60 -28.26 -28.18
CA SER A 326 -11.82 -28.48 -26.73
C SER A 326 -10.93 -29.59 -26.17
N ALA A 327 -10.77 -30.69 -26.91
CA ALA A 327 -9.91 -31.81 -26.55
C ALA A 327 -8.41 -31.45 -26.62
N VAL A 328 -7.96 -30.70 -27.62
CA VAL A 328 -6.57 -30.20 -27.71
C VAL A 328 -6.29 -29.19 -26.61
N LYS A 329 -7.24 -28.31 -26.27
CA LYS A 329 -7.08 -27.34 -25.17
C LYS A 329 -6.96 -28.06 -23.82
N LEU A 330 -7.73 -29.13 -23.57
CA LEU A 330 -7.55 -29.99 -22.39
C LEU A 330 -6.21 -30.76 -22.42
N ALA A 331 -5.77 -31.26 -23.57
CA ALA A 331 -4.48 -31.94 -23.73
C ALA A 331 -3.26 -31.00 -23.58
N MET A 332 -3.40 -29.71 -23.91
CA MET A 332 -2.38 -28.69 -23.61
C MET A 332 -2.33 -28.30 -22.13
N VAL A 333 -3.39 -28.57 -21.36
CA VAL A 333 -3.53 -28.25 -19.93
C VAL A 333 -3.00 -29.35 -19.03
N THR A 334 -3.06 -30.61 -19.48
CA THR A 334 -2.31 -31.66 -18.79
C THR A 334 -0.85 -31.26 -18.77
N PRO A 335 -0.25 -31.04 -17.58
CA PRO A 335 1.13 -30.63 -17.52
C PRO A 335 1.93 -31.71 -18.25
N THR A 336 2.73 -31.27 -19.20
CA THR A 336 3.82 -32.01 -19.85
C THR A 336 4.90 -32.45 -18.85
N GLY A 337 4.54 -32.69 -17.59
CA GLY A 337 5.35 -33.40 -16.60
C GLY A 337 5.54 -34.87 -16.94
N THR A 338 4.76 -35.42 -17.88
CA THR A 338 5.04 -36.71 -18.52
C THR A 338 5.89 -36.57 -19.79
N ALA A 339 6.04 -35.38 -20.36
CA ALA A 339 6.81 -35.16 -21.60
C ALA A 339 8.29 -34.79 -21.36
N LYS A 340 8.75 -34.82 -20.10
CA LYS A 340 10.19 -34.89 -19.74
C LYS A 340 10.56 -36.24 -19.13
N ILE A 341 9.86 -37.29 -19.58
CA ILE A 341 10.42 -38.64 -19.66
C ILE A 341 10.95 -38.74 -21.11
N GLU A 342 11.88 -37.85 -21.50
CA GLU A 342 12.57 -37.97 -22.81
C GLU A 342 13.52 -39.18 -22.81
N ASN A 343 13.98 -39.58 -21.63
CA ASN A 343 14.44 -40.93 -21.35
C ASN A 343 13.22 -41.63 -20.75
N GLY A 344 12.79 -42.78 -21.28
CA GLY A 344 11.71 -43.63 -20.75
C GLY A 344 11.79 -43.84 -19.23
N VAL A 345 10.80 -44.50 -18.63
CA VAL A 345 10.97 -45.02 -17.26
C VAL A 345 12.35 -45.70 -17.21
N PRO A 346 13.30 -45.21 -16.40
CA PRO A 346 14.64 -45.77 -16.39
C PRO A 346 14.56 -47.26 -16.11
N ASP A 347 15.34 -48.06 -16.84
CA ASP A 347 15.36 -49.51 -16.66
C ASP A 347 15.79 -49.90 -15.24
N ILE A 348 16.50 -49.00 -14.54
CA ILE A 348 16.79 -49.09 -13.11
C ILE A 348 16.58 -47.74 -12.43
N GLU A 349 15.95 -47.73 -11.27
CA GLU A 349 15.76 -46.50 -10.50
C GLU A 349 17.11 -46.07 -9.86
N TRP A 350 17.36 -44.76 -9.77
CA TRP A 350 18.67 -44.20 -9.39
C TRP A 350 19.17 -44.62 -7.99
N TRP A 351 18.27 -44.92 -7.06
CA TRP A 351 18.57 -45.44 -5.73
C TRP A 351 19.03 -46.91 -5.74
N ASP A 352 18.54 -47.72 -6.66
CA ASP A 352 18.87 -49.14 -6.80
C ASP A 352 20.16 -49.33 -7.62
N MET A 353 20.44 -48.40 -8.54
CA MET A 353 21.71 -48.34 -9.26
C MET A 353 22.92 -48.32 -8.33
N LEU A 354 22.84 -47.63 -7.19
CA LEU A 354 23.91 -47.57 -6.19
C LEU A 354 24.14 -48.91 -5.48
N VAL A 355 23.10 -49.72 -5.37
CA VAL A 355 23.11 -50.99 -4.64
C VAL A 355 23.46 -52.16 -5.56
N LEU A 356 22.94 -52.15 -6.78
CA LEU A 356 23.02 -53.27 -7.72
C LEU A 356 24.22 -53.17 -8.68
N ASP A 357 24.78 -51.98 -8.91
CA ASP A 357 25.92 -51.71 -9.83
C ASP A 357 25.72 -52.33 -11.24
N LYS A 358 24.46 -52.43 -11.68
CA LYS A 358 24.01 -53.01 -12.97
C LYS A 358 23.13 -52.05 -13.74
N VAL A 359 22.99 -52.34 -15.04
CA VAL A 359 22.25 -51.49 -15.98
C VAL A 359 20.74 -51.76 -15.91
N ASN A 360 20.30 -53.02 -15.69
CA ASN A 360 18.89 -53.44 -15.71
C ASN A 360 18.53 -54.40 -14.54
N TYR A 361 17.25 -54.40 -14.11
CA TYR A 361 16.74 -55.36 -13.10
C TYR A 361 16.75 -56.84 -13.57
N ASP A 362 16.77 -57.10 -14.88
CA ASP A 362 16.74 -58.46 -15.44
C ASP A 362 18.06 -59.23 -15.25
N GLU A 363 19.14 -58.54 -14.89
CA GLU A 363 20.46 -59.16 -14.70
C GLU A 363 20.72 -59.56 -13.24
N ILE A 364 19.74 -59.48 -12.34
CA ILE A 364 19.91 -59.87 -10.92
C ILE A 364 20.13 -61.39 -10.84
N PRO A 365 21.27 -61.89 -10.31
CA PRO A 365 21.47 -63.33 -10.13
C PRO A 365 20.43 -63.92 -9.17
N GLU A 366 19.95 -65.14 -9.44
CA GLU A 366 19.04 -65.86 -8.53
C GLU A 366 19.72 -66.31 -7.22
N GLU A 367 21.06 -66.32 -7.18
CA GLU A 367 21.83 -66.69 -5.98
C GLU A 367 22.19 -65.46 -5.13
N ASP A 368 21.99 -65.59 -3.81
CA ASP A 368 22.32 -64.58 -2.81
C ASP A 368 23.84 -64.40 -2.70
N ASP A 369 24.41 -63.52 -3.53
CA ASP A 369 25.81 -63.06 -3.41
C ASP A 369 25.96 -62.14 -2.18
N VAL A 370 26.09 -62.73 -0.99
CA VAL A 370 26.21 -62.01 0.29
C VAL A 370 27.42 -61.06 0.34
N GLU A 371 28.50 -61.39 -0.37
CA GLU A 371 29.70 -60.54 -0.44
C GLU A 371 29.45 -59.23 -1.18
N ARG A 372 28.53 -59.22 -2.16
CA ARG A 372 28.27 -58.09 -3.07
C ARG A 372 27.59 -56.90 -2.39
N TYR A 373 26.67 -57.16 -1.46
CA TYR A 373 25.91 -56.14 -0.75
C TYR A 373 26.59 -55.63 0.54
N SER A 374 27.66 -56.29 0.98
CA SER A 374 28.38 -55.97 2.22
C SER A 374 28.98 -54.56 2.27
N LEU A 375 29.23 -53.95 1.11
CA LEU A 375 29.79 -52.59 0.99
C LEU A 375 28.71 -51.49 0.99
N THR A 376 27.48 -51.80 0.57
CA THR A 376 26.39 -50.84 0.37
C THR A 376 25.35 -50.89 1.49
N ILE A 377 25.03 -52.08 1.98
CA ILE A 377 24.03 -52.30 3.02
C ILE A 377 24.74 -52.87 4.26
N SER A 378 24.62 -52.17 5.38
CA SER A 378 25.11 -52.62 6.68
C SER A 378 23.98 -52.63 7.71
N GLU A 379 24.18 -53.28 8.84
CA GLU A 379 23.25 -53.26 9.99
C GLU A 379 23.14 -51.85 10.64
N LEU A 380 23.99 -50.90 10.25
CA LEU A 380 24.00 -49.54 10.79
C LEU A 380 22.83 -48.71 10.23
N VAL A 381 21.97 -48.24 11.13
CA VAL A 381 20.87 -47.33 10.80
C VAL A 381 21.35 -45.88 10.94
N GLU A 382 21.40 -45.15 9.82
CA GLU A 382 21.66 -43.71 9.84
C GLU A 382 20.41 -42.94 10.32
N HIS A 383 20.60 -42.07 11.31
CA HIS A 383 19.57 -41.13 11.72
C HIS A 383 19.75 -39.84 10.93
N PRO A 384 18.80 -39.46 10.04
CA PRO A 384 18.97 -38.29 9.19
C PRO A 384 19.11 -37.02 10.01
N ILE A 385 19.87 -36.06 9.49
CA ILE A 385 20.14 -34.78 10.18
C ILE A 385 18.81 -34.07 10.49
N SER A 386 18.57 -33.80 11.77
CA SER A 386 17.38 -33.06 12.22
C SER A 386 17.46 -31.60 11.79
N MET A 387 16.83 -31.28 10.66
CA MET A 387 16.69 -29.91 10.15
C MET A 387 15.65 -29.12 10.98
N ARG A 388 15.90 -27.82 11.20
CA ARG A 388 14.89 -26.96 11.85
C ARG A 388 13.67 -26.77 10.95
N ALA A 389 12.50 -26.65 11.56
CA ALA A 389 11.26 -26.41 10.83
C ALA A 389 11.33 -25.07 10.08
N PRO A 390 10.97 -25.00 8.79
CA PRO A 390 11.01 -23.75 8.01
C PRO A 390 10.15 -22.61 8.59
N THR A 391 9.14 -22.95 9.37
CA THR A 391 8.18 -22.02 9.99
C THR A 391 8.63 -21.56 11.38
N GLU A 392 9.71 -22.10 11.92
CA GLU A 392 10.20 -21.71 13.25
C GLU A 392 10.88 -20.33 13.16
N PRO A 393 10.45 -19.35 13.97
CA PRO A 393 11.05 -18.02 13.97
C PRO A 393 12.52 -18.11 14.40
N LEU A 394 13.41 -17.48 13.63
CA LEU A 394 14.83 -17.44 13.95
C LEU A 394 15.11 -16.72 15.30
N THR A 395 14.20 -15.84 15.72
CA THR A 395 14.26 -15.11 16.98
C THR A 395 13.32 -15.73 18.02
N GLN A 396 13.81 -15.85 19.25
CA GLN A 396 13.00 -16.31 20.38
C GLN A 396 11.78 -15.38 20.56
N GLN A 397 10.58 -15.95 20.51
CA GLN A 397 9.34 -15.20 20.71
C GLN A 397 9.09 -15.01 22.21
N TYR A 398 9.17 -13.77 22.67
CA TYR A 398 8.78 -13.42 24.04
C TYR A 398 7.27 -13.31 24.15
N LEU A 399 6.68 -14.01 25.13
CA LEU A 399 5.27 -13.87 25.46
C LEU A 399 4.99 -12.45 25.95
N LYS A 400 3.93 -11.83 25.40
CA LYS A 400 3.50 -10.50 25.84
C LYS A 400 2.92 -10.61 27.25
N VAL A 401 3.49 -9.84 28.17
CA VAL A 401 3.00 -9.78 29.56
C VAL A 401 1.73 -8.95 29.62
N TYR A 402 0.63 -9.57 30.06
CA TYR A 402 -0.64 -8.90 30.29
C TYR A 402 -0.84 -8.66 31.78
N LEU A 403 -0.95 -7.40 32.17
CA LEU A 403 -1.21 -7.00 33.55
C LEU A 403 -2.71 -6.88 33.81
N THR A 404 -3.14 -7.32 34.99
CA THR A 404 -4.52 -7.12 35.46
C THR A 404 -4.81 -5.63 35.67
N THR A 405 -6.08 -5.25 35.75
CA THR A 405 -6.44 -3.84 36.00
C THR A 405 -6.00 -3.37 37.39
N LYS A 406 -5.91 -4.28 38.37
CA LYS A 406 -5.40 -4.01 39.73
C LYS A 406 -3.89 -3.77 39.71
N GLU A 407 -3.11 -4.61 39.02
CA GLU A 407 -1.67 -4.42 38.84
C GLU A 407 -1.35 -3.13 38.08
N LYS A 408 -2.05 -2.86 36.96
CA LYS A 408 -1.90 -1.59 36.21
C LYS A 408 -2.15 -0.38 37.11
N LYS A 409 -3.14 -0.45 38.00
CA LYS A 409 -3.40 0.62 38.99
C LYS A 409 -2.28 0.69 40.04
N LYS A 410 -1.76 -0.45 40.52
CA LYS A 410 -0.66 -0.52 41.50
C LYS A 410 0.62 0.11 40.94
N ILE A 411 1.07 -0.34 39.76
CA ILE A 411 2.25 0.20 39.07
C ILE A 411 2.07 1.71 38.81
N ARG A 412 0.91 2.14 38.30
CA ARG A 412 0.67 3.57 38.08
C ARG A 412 0.74 4.40 39.36
N ARG A 413 0.25 3.88 40.50
CA ARG A 413 0.32 4.57 41.80
C ARG A 413 1.74 4.62 42.32
N GLN A 414 2.48 3.52 42.20
CA GLN A 414 3.87 3.42 42.62
C GLN A 414 4.76 4.37 41.80
N ASN A 415 4.70 4.34 40.46
CA ASN A 415 5.47 5.26 39.61
C ASN A 415 5.10 6.73 39.87
N ARG A 416 3.83 7.03 40.17
CA ARG A 416 3.43 8.39 40.57
C ARG A 416 4.01 8.79 41.92
N LYS A 417 4.06 7.86 42.89
CA LYS A 417 4.64 8.10 44.21
C LYS A 417 6.15 8.32 44.11
N GLU A 418 6.84 7.51 43.29
CA GLU A 418 8.27 7.65 43.01
C GLU A 418 8.58 8.98 42.33
N VAL A 419 7.89 9.34 41.25
CA VAL A 419 8.07 10.64 40.57
C VAL A 419 7.78 11.83 41.50
N LEU A 420 6.79 11.72 42.38
CA LEU A 420 6.53 12.77 43.39
C LEU A 420 7.65 12.83 44.43
N LYS A 421 8.15 11.69 44.89
CA LYS A 421 9.24 11.59 45.85
C LYS A 421 10.53 12.21 45.27
N GLU A 422 10.88 11.86 44.04
CA GLU A 422 12.02 12.43 43.32
C GLU A 422 11.89 13.96 43.17
N LYS A 423 10.70 14.47 42.81
CA LYS A 423 10.47 15.92 42.75
C LYS A 423 10.63 16.60 44.11
N THR A 424 10.09 16.00 45.17
CA THR A 424 10.25 16.54 46.53
C THR A 424 11.70 16.53 46.98
N GLU A 425 12.45 15.49 46.64
CA GLU A 425 13.89 15.38 46.93
C GLU A 425 14.68 16.44 46.14
N LYS A 426 14.37 16.66 44.86
CA LYS A 426 14.98 17.74 44.06
C LYS A 426 14.71 19.14 44.62
N ILE A 427 13.49 19.39 45.10
CA ILE A 427 13.15 20.65 45.77
C ILE A 427 13.91 20.77 47.10
N ARG A 428 13.99 19.69 47.88
CA ARG A 428 14.71 19.65 49.15
C ARG A 428 16.20 19.91 49.00
N LEU A 429 16.79 19.42 47.92
CA LEU A 429 18.19 19.65 47.54
C LEU A 429 18.41 21.01 46.86
N GLY A 430 17.34 21.75 46.56
CA GLY A 430 17.40 23.07 45.91
C GLY A 430 17.67 23.06 44.41
N LEU A 431 17.65 21.89 43.75
CA LEU A 431 17.82 21.79 42.29
C LEU A 431 16.59 22.31 41.52
N GLU A 432 15.39 22.15 42.09
CA GLU A 432 14.14 22.67 41.54
C GLU A 432 13.52 23.68 42.51
N LYS A 433 13.13 24.86 41.99
CA LYS A 433 12.38 25.86 42.80
C LYS A 433 11.00 25.29 43.15
N ALA A 434 10.54 25.57 44.37
CA ALA A 434 9.19 25.20 44.80
C ALA A 434 8.14 25.72 43.79
N PRO A 435 7.20 24.88 43.33
CA PRO A 435 6.23 25.27 42.32
C PRO A 435 5.29 26.35 42.86
N GLU A 436 5.04 27.38 42.06
CA GLU A 436 4.13 28.47 42.42
C GLU A 436 2.69 27.99 42.63
N PRO A 437 1.92 28.63 43.54
CA PRO A 437 0.56 28.22 43.85
C PRO A 437 -0.34 28.32 42.61
N LYS A 438 -1.20 27.32 42.42
CA LYS A 438 -2.07 27.24 41.26
C LYS A 438 -3.26 28.22 41.39
N VAL A 439 -3.09 29.46 40.93
CA VAL A 439 -4.18 30.44 40.92
C VAL A 439 -5.15 30.18 39.75
N LYS A 440 -6.45 30.37 39.98
CA LYS A 440 -7.51 30.39 38.96
C LYS A 440 -8.27 31.69 39.13
N ILE A 441 -8.94 32.18 38.09
CA ILE A 441 -9.79 33.39 38.19
C ILE A 441 -10.84 33.21 39.31
N SER A 442 -11.44 32.02 39.44
CA SER A 442 -12.35 31.67 40.54
C SER A 442 -11.73 31.73 41.94
N ASN A 443 -10.42 31.53 42.04
CA ASN A 443 -9.68 31.49 43.30
C ASN A 443 -8.88 32.78 43.54
N LEU A 444 -8.95 33.76 42.64
CA LEU A 444 -8.16 34.98 42.66
C LEU A 444 -8.35 35.75 43.96
N MET A 445 -9.61 36.05 44.30
CA MET A 445 -9.95 36.83 45.51
C MET A 445 -9.63 36.09 46.82
N ARG A 446 -9.55 34.76 46.80
CA ARG A 446 -9.18 33.97 47.99
C ARG A 446 -7.66 33.86 48.19
N VAL A 447 -6.88 33.83 47.10
CA VAL A 447 -5.43 33.56 47.14
C VAL A 447 -4.61 34.85 47.12
N LEU A 448 -5.08 35.87 46.39
CA LEU A 448 -4.40 37.15 46.19
C LEU A 448 -5.32 38.31 46.59
N GLY A 449 -6.19 38.11 47.60
CA GLY A 449 -7.22 39.09 47.98
C GLY A 449 -6.67 40.48 48.31
N ASN A 450 -5.62 40.56 49.13
CA ASN A 450 -5.03 41.85 49.52
C ASN A 450 -4.43 42.61 48.31
N ASP A 451 -3.79 41.90 47.38
CA ASP A 451 -3.20 42.49 46.17
C ASP A 451 -4.24 42.75 45.07
N ALA A 452 -5.29 41.94 45.00
CA ALA A 452 -6.38 42.06 44.04
C ALA A 452 -7.36 43.18 44.39
N ILE A 453 -7.44 43.59 45.68
CA ILE A 453 -8.17 44.78 46.11
C ILE A 453 -7.46 46.06 45.65
N GLN A 454 -6.12 46.06 45.61
CA GLN A 454 -5.32 47.20 45.14
C GLN A 454 -5.42 47.35 43.62
N ASP A 455 -5.11 46.31 42.85
CA ASP A 455 -5.11 46.34 41.39
C ASP A 455 -5.84 45.11 40.78
N PRO A 456 -7.18 45.12 40.63
CA PRO A 456 -7.93 43.96 40.17
C PRO A 456 -7.55 43.53 38.75
N THR A 457 -7.33 44.49 37.84
CA THR A 457 -7.00 44.23 36.43
C THR A 457 -5.61 43.61 36.26
N LYS A 458 -4.62 44.08 37.02
CA LYS A 458 -3.23 43.58 36.98
C LYS A 458 -3.16 42.15 37.50
N MET A 459 -3.87 41.87 38.59
CA MET A 459 -3.91 40.55 39.20
C MET A 459 -4.71 39.56 38.34
N GLU A 460 -5.80 39.99 37.71
CA GLU A 460 -6.51 39.19 36.73
C GLU A 460 -5.62 38.87 35.51
N ALA A 461 -4.90 39.85 34.96
CA ALA A 461 -3.99 39.66 33.84
C ALA A 461 -2.85 38.69 34.18
N HIS A 462 -2.29 38.79 35.39
CA HIS A 462 -1.27 37.85 35.87
C HIS A 462 -1.80 36.42 35.96
N VAL A 463 -3.01 36.23 36.51
CA VAL A 463 -3.63 34.90 36.60
C VAL A 463 -4.00 34.36 35.22
N ARG A 464 -4.50 35.20 34.31
CA ARG A 464 -4.74 34.83 32.90
C ARG A 464 -3.44 34.41 32.21
N LYS A 465 -2.33 35.14 32.44
CA LYS A 465 -1.00 34.78 31.93
C LYS A 465 -0.55 33.42 32.47
N GLN A 466 -0.65 33.19 33.79
CA GLN A 466 -0.34 31.88 34.39
C GLN A 466 -1.26 30.76 33.86
N MET A 467 -2.54 31.04 33.62
CA MET A 467 -3.47 30.08 32.99
C MET A 467 -3.04 29.76 31.56
N ALA A 468 -2.74 30.78 30.75
CA ALA A 468 -2.27 30.64 29.37
C ALA A 468 -0.93 29.89 29.32
N GLU A 469 0.01 30.18 30.20
CA GLU A 469 1.28 29.46 30.30
C GLU A 469 1.09 27.99 30.65
N ARG A 470 0.16 27.66 31.56
CA ARG A 470 -0.17 26.26 31.88
C ARG A 470 -0.79 25.54 30.69
N LEU A 471 -1.69 26.21 29.96
CA LEU A 471 -2.30 25.66 28.75
C LEU A 471 -1.24 25.44 27.67
N LYS A 472 -0.41 26.46 27.41
CA LYS A 472 0.71 26.38 26.47
C LYS A 472 1.67 25.26 26.84
N LYS A 473 2.10 25.14 28.10
CA LYS A 473 2.96 24.04 28.58
C LYS A 473 2.32 22.66 28.36
N HIS A 474 1.00 22.54 28.57
CA HIS A 474 0.29 21.28 28.29
C HIS A 474 0.23 20.96 26.80
N GLU A 475 -0.04 21.97 25.95
CA GLU A 475 -0.09 21.82 24.51
C GLU A 475 1.29 21.53 23.91
N THR A 476 2.35 22.20 24.36
CA THR A 476 3.73 21.94 23.92
C THR A 476 4.14 20.53 24.31
N LEU A 477 3.90 20.09 25.56
CA LEU A 477 4.20 18.71 25.98
C LEU A 477 3.40 17.66 25.18
N ASN A 478 2.17 17.98 24.76
CA ASN A 478 1.37 17.10 23.92
C ASN A 478 1.88 17.08 22.47
N ALA A 479 2.31 18.24 21.95
CA ALA A 479 2.93 18.36 20.63
C ALA A 479 4.27 17.62 20.58
N GLU A 480 5.10 17.75 21.61
CA GLU A 480 6.38 17.03 21.75
C GLU A 480 6.17 15.51 21.84
N ARG A 481 5.12 15.05 22.54
CA ARG A 481 4.76 13.62 22.60
C ARG A 481 4.08 13.12 21.32
N LYS A 482 3.55 14.01 20.49
CA LYS A 482 2.86 13.63 19.26
C LYS A 482 3.92 13.20 18.26
N LEU A 483 3.88 11.92 17.92
CA LEU A 483 4.72 11.36 16.88
C LEU A 483 4.65 12.22 15.61
N THR A 484 5.81 12.55 15.04
CA THR A 484 5.87 13.26 13.76
C THR A 484 5.24 12.39 12.67
N GLU A 485 4.79 13.00 11.59
CA GLU A 485 4.13 12.25 10.51
C GLU A 485 5.05 11.19 9.91
N ASP A 486 6.34 11.49 9.78
CA ASP A 486 7.34 10.55 9.29
C ASP A 486 7.55 9.39 10.25
N GLN A 487 7.58 9.64 11.56
CA GLN A 487 7.64 8.57 12.56
C GLN A 487 6.37 7.71 12.53
N LYS A 488 5.19 8.29 12.23
CA LYS A 488 3.95 7.51 12.07
C LYS A 488 3.99 6.64 10.83
N ARG A 489 4.47 7.18 9.70
CA ARG A 489 4.67 6.43 8.46
C ARG A 489 5.64 5.27 8.69
N ALA A 490 6.81 5.54 9.30
CA ALA A 490 7.79 4.52 9.63
C ALA A 490 7.23 3.42 10.56
N LYS A 491 6.46 3.78 11.61
CA LYS A 491 5.79 2.79 12.46
C LYS A 491 4.75 1.95 11.69
N LYS A 492 4.01 2.57 10.76
CA LYS A 492 3.05 1.86 9.91
C LYS A 492 3.75 0.89 8.95
N THR A 493 4.83 1.34 8.31
CA THR A 493 5.66 0.52 7.42
C THR A 493 6.32 -0.64 8.17
N LYS A 494 6.89 -0.40 9.36
CA LYS A 494 7.51 -1.45 10.18
C LYS A 494 6.51 -2.54 10.60
N LYS A 495 5.30 -2.14 11.01
CA LYS A 495 4.21 -3.08 11.33
C LYS A 495 3.82 -3.97 10.14
N LEU A 496 4.01 -3.46 8.93
CA LEU A 496 3.64 -4.12 7.69
C LEU A 496 4.75 -5.09 7.22
N SER A 497 6.02 -4.72 7.40
CA SER A 497 7.17 -5.54 7.02
C SER A 497 7.42 -6.73 7.96
N GLU A 498 7.20 -6.58 9.28
CA GLU A 498 7.43 -7.65 10.26
C GLU A 498 6.56 -8.90 10.01
N ASP A 499 5.37 -8.71 9.41
CA ASP A 499 4.39 -9.77 9.16
C ASP A 499 4.81 -10.77 8.07
N THR A 500 5.91 -10.55 7.33
CA THR A 500 6.37 -11.44 6.23
C THR A 500 7.69 -12.18 6.52
N SER A 501 8.18 -12.12 7.76
CA SER A 501 9.50 -12.65 8.14
C SER A 501 9.54 -14.18 8.29
N ILE A 502 8.43 -14.81 8.69
CA ILE A 502 8.36 -16.25 8.99
C ILE A 502 7.87 -17.03 7.76
N ALA A 503 6.75 -16.60 7.21
CA ALA A 503 6.15 -17.19 6.02
C ALA A 503 5.46 -16.08 5.22
N VAL A 504 5.31 -16.33 3.93
CA VAL A 504 4.60 -15.46 3.02
C VAL A 504 3.25 -16.11 2.73
N ASN A 505 2.17 -15.42 3.02
CA ASN A 505 0.84 -15.87 2.59
C ASN A 505 0.64 -15.41 1.15
N VAL A 506 0.16 -16.32 0.31
CA VAL A 506 -0.11 -16.09 -1.10
C VAL A 506 -1.58 -16.35 -1.37
N ALA A 507 -2.20 -15.47 -2.14
CA ALA A 507 -3.57 -15.61 -2.61
C ALA A 507 -3.59 -15.42 -4.12
N VAL A 508 -4.30 -16.31 -4.81
CA VAL A 508 -4.47 -16.29 -6.26
C VAL A 508 -5.95 -16.09 -6.55
N TYR A 509 -6.25 -15.00 -7.23
CA TYR A 509 -7.59 -14.65 -7.67
C TYR A 509 -7.69 -14.78 -9.18
N ARG A 510 -8.85 -15.24 -9.63
CA ARG A 510 -9.25 -15.23 -11.03
C ARG A 510 -10.36 -14.20 -11.22
N VAL A 511 -10.21 -13.40 -12.27
CA VAL A 511 -11.20 -12.40 -12.69
C VAL A 511 -11.49 -12.57 -14.17
N LYS A 512 -12.77 -12.66 -14.55
CA LYS A 512 -13.19 -12.80 -15.97
C LYS A 512 -12.70 -11.61 -16.82
N SER A 513 -12.99 -10.37 -16.42
CA SER A 513 -12.44 -9.17 -17.08
C SER A 513 -11.88 -8.15 -16.09
N LEU A 514 -10.69 -7.62 -16.38
CA LEU A 514 -10.07 -6.50 -15.67
C LEU A 514 -9.86 -5.26 -16.59
N ALA A 515 -10.68 -5.13 -17.64
CA ALA A 515 -10.56 -4.02 -18.60
C ALA A 515 -10.90 -2.65 -17.98
N ALA A 516 -11.70 -2.61 -16.91
CA ALA A 516 -12.09 -1.39 -16.23
C ALA A 516 -10.92 -0.74 -15.49
N LEU A 517 -10.57 0.48 -15.88
CA LEU A 517 -9.43 1.22 -15.33
C LEU A 517 -9.57 1.48 -13.83
N ASN A 518 -10.79 1.75 -13.34
CA ASN A 518 -11.06 2.01 -11.94
C ASN A 518 -10.80 0.77 -11.06
N LYS A 519 -11.25 -0.40 -11.50
CA LYS A 519 -11.04 -1.66 -10.77
C LYS A 519 -9.57 -2.07 -10.85
N LYS A 520 -8.95 -1.98 -12.03
CA LYS A 520 -7.51 -2.21 -12.23
C LYS A 520 -6.66 -1.32 -11.30
N PHE A 521 -6.96 -0.03 -11.24
CA PHE A 521 -6.26 0.92 -10.36
C PHE A 521 -6.42 0.56 -8.88
N LYS A 522 -7.62 0.12 -8.46
CA LYS A 522 -7.86 -0.33 -7.07
C LYS A 522 -7.03 -1.57 -6.74
N VAL A 523 -7.01 -2.58 -7.62
CA VAL A 523 -6.21 -3.80 -7.48
C VAL A 523 -4.73 -3.44 -7.31
N GLU A 524 -4.18 -2.68 -8.25
CA GLU A 524 -2.76 -2.33 -8.28
C GLU A 524 -2.33 -1.42 -7.12
N THR A 525 -3.07 -0.34 -6.89
CA THR A 525 -2.68 0.69 -5.90
C THR A 525 -2.82 0.17 -4.47
N ASN A 526 -3.85 -0.64 -4.17
CA ASN A 526 -3.98 -1.21 -2.83
C ASN A 526 -2.88 -2.24 -2.55
N ALA A 527 -2.47 -3.03 -3.56
CA ALA A 527 -1.34 -3.94 -3.40
C ALA A 527 -0.04 -3.20 -3.08
N LYS A 528 0.26 -2.13 -3.83
CA LYS A 528 1.43 -1.26 -3.58
C LYS A 528 1.37 -0.56 -2.22
N GLN A 529 0.21 0.02 -1.85
CA GLN A 529 0.03 0.69 -0.54
C GLN A 529 0.18 -0.26 0.64
N LEU A 530 -0.20 -1.53 0.46
CA LEU A 530 -0.01 -2.58 1.45
C LEU A 530 1.40 -3.19 1.41
N GLN A 531 2.30 -2.76 0.53
CA GLN A 531 3.63 -3.37 0.36
C GLN A 531 3.59 -4.88 0.12
N MET A 532 2.55 -5.31 -0.61
CA MET A 532 2.43 -6.67 -1.10
C MET A 532 3.19 -6.79 -2.42
N THR A 533 3.68 -8.00 -2.70
CA THR A 533 4.33 -8.35 -3.95
C THR A 533 3.39 -9.22 -4.77
N GLY A 534 3.64 -9.37 -6.07
CA GLY A 534 2.81 -10.21 -6.91
C GLY A 534 2.72 -9.73 -8.34
N ALA A 535 1.82 -10.32 -9.11
CA ALA A 535 1.60 -9.92 -10.48
C ALA A 535 0.14 -10.06 -10.87
N VAL A 536 -0.30 -9.15 -11.74
CA VAL A 536 -1.56 -9.28 -12.47
C VAL A 536 -1.22 -9.67 -13.90
N MET A 537 -1.69 -10.84 -14.32
CA MET A 537 -1.62 -11.28 -15.70
C MET A 537 -2.98 -11.06 -16.36
N MET A 538 -3.01 -10.16 -17.34
CA MET A 538 -4.20 -9.89 -18.14
C MET A 538 -4.15 -10.71 -19.43
N HIS A 539 -5.17 -11.52 -19.66
CA HIS A 539 -5.38 -12.29 -20.87
C HIS A 539 -6.85 -12.19 -21.30
N LYS A 540 -7.14 -12.39 -22.59
CA LYS A 540 -8.50 -12.20 -23.14
C LYS A 540 -9.54 -13.12 -22.50
N ALA A 541 -9.16 -14.36 -22.23
CA ALA A 541 -10.06 -15.37 -21.66
C ALA A 541 -10.14 -15.30 -20.12
N GLN A 542 -9.05 -14.94 -19.45
CA GLN A 542 -9.01 -14.89 -17.99
C GLN A 542 -7.94 -13.93 -17.50
N ASN A 543 -8.17 -13.31 -16.36
CA ASN A 543 -7.17 -12.49 -15.69
C ASN A 543 -6.81 -13.14 -14.35
N VAL A 544 -5.52 -13.30 -14.11
CA VAL A 544 -5.00 -13.93 -12.90
C VAL A 544 -4.29 -12.86 -12.07
N VAL A 545 -4.68 -12.75 -10.80
CA VAL A 545 -4.10 -11.82 -9.85
C VAL A 545 -3.44 -12.64 -8.74
N VAL A 546 -2.11 -12.68 -8.74
CA VAL A 546 -1.32 -13.32 -7.69
C VAL A 546 -0.83 -12.25 -6.73
N VAL A 547 -1.07 -12.46 -5.43
CA VAL A 547 -0.68 -11.53 -4.39
C VAL A 547 0.02 -12.27 -3.27
N GLU A 548 1.20 -11.79 -2.90
CA GLU A 548 2.05 -12.30 -1.84
C GLU A 548 2.22 -11.25 -0.74
N GLY A 549 2.07 -11.66 0.52
CA GLY A 549 2.17 -10.75 1.65
C GLY A 549 1.98 -11.44 2.99
N GLY A 550 2.01 -10.67 4.06
CA GLY A 550 1.68 -11.13 5.41
C GLY A 550 0.16 -11.32 5.60
N PRO A 551 -0.26 -12.05 6.65
CA PRO A 551 -1.66 -12.41 6.87
C PRO A 551 -2.59 -11.20 7.06
N LYS A 552 -2.11 -10.09 7.65
CA LYS A 552 -2.92 -8.87 7.80
C LYS A 552 -3.17 -8.17 6.47
N GLN A 553 -2.15 -8.14 5.60
CA GLN A 553 -2.25 -7.59 4.25
C GLN A 553 -3.26 -8.40 3.44
N GLN A 554 -3.12 -9.73 3.47
CA GLN A 554 -4.01 -10.66 2.77
C GLN A 554 -5.47 -10.51 3.23
N LYS A 555 -5.74 -10.39 4.54
CA LYS A 555 -7.11 -10.19 5.03
C LYS A 555 -7.75 -8.90 4.49
N PHE A 556 -6.98 -7.80 4.41
CA PHE A 556 -7.48 -6.56 3.83
C PHE A 556 -7.73 -6.70 2.33
N TYR A 557 -6.81 -7.33 1.61
CA TYR A 557 -6.89 -7.47 0.17
C TYR A 557 -7.98 -8.47 -0.26
N LYS A 558 -8.16 -9.57 0.46
CA LYS A 558 -9.28 -10.50 0.27
C LYS A 558 -10.62 -9.79 0.40
N ASN A 559 -10.79 -8.94 1.42
CA ASN A 559 -11.99 -8.13 1.57
C ASN A 559 -12.14 -7.08 0.45
N LEU A 560 -11.03 -6.54 -0.06
CA LEU A 560 -11.05 -5.65 -1.22
C LEU A 560 -11.57 -6.37 -2.47
N MET A 561 -10.98 -7.52 -2.79
CA MET A 561 -11.27 -8.28 -4.00
C MET A 561 -12.66 -8.91 -3.97
N LEU A 562 -13.10 -9.52 -2.87
CA LEU A 562 -14.34 -10.28 -2.85
C LEU A 562 -15.57 -9.42 -2.50
N ASN A 563 -15.43 -8.44 -1.60
CA ASN A 563 -16.58 -7.73 -1.02
C ASN A 563 -16.67 -6.25 -1.43
N ARG A 564 -15.54 -5.53 -1.50
CA ARG A 564 -15.55 -4.08 -1.73
C ARG A 564 -15.61 -3.70 -3.20
N ILE A 565 -14.95 -4.46 -4.07
CA ILE A 565 -15.06 -4.27 -5.51
C ILE A 565 -16.29 -5.05 -5.97
N LYS A 566 -17.27 -4.32 -6.52
CA LYS A 566 -18.47 -4.92 -7.10
C LYS A 566 -18.14 -5.39 -8.52
N TRP A 567 -17.81 -6.66 -8.67
CA TRP A 567 -17.45 -7.21 -9.98
C TRP A 567 -18.64 -7.32 -10.91
N ALA A 568 -19.80 -7.75 -10.40
CA ALA A 568 -21.02 -8.01 -11.16
C ALA A 568 -21.66 -6.78 -11.84
N ASP A 569 -21.28 -5.56 -11.45
CA ASP A 569 -21.80 -4.30 -12.01
C ASP A 569 -21.24 -4.01 -13.44
N GLU A 570 -20.33 -4.85 -13.95
CA GLU A 570 -19.77 -4.73 -15.30
C GLU A 570 -20.09 -5.96 -16.14
N ILE A 571 -20.46 -5.70 -17.40
CA ILE A 571 -20.58 -6.71 -18.45
C ILE A 571 -19.25 -6.80 -19.19
N ILE A 572 -18.81 -8.03 -19.47
CA ILE A 572 -17.57 -8.31 -20.21
C ILE A 572 -17.60 -7.55 -21.55
N GLY A 573 -16.58 -6.71 -21.79
CA GLY A 573 -16.40 -5.97 -23.05
C GLY A 573 -16.96 -4.54 -23.08
N GLN A 574 -17.79 -4.12 -22.11
CA GLN A 574 -18.24 -2.74 -22.01
C GLN A 574 -17.41 -1.95 -20.98
N LYS A 575 -16.95 -0.75 -21.39
CA LYS A 575 -16.13 0.13 -20.54
C LYS A 575 -16.97 1.00 -19.59
N LYS A 576 -18.31 0.91 -19.67
CA LYS A 576 -19.27 1.64 -18.83
C LYS A 576 -20.01 0.66 -17.92
N GLU A 577 -20.37 1.12 -16.71
CA GLU A 577 -21.26 0.41 -15.81
C GLU A 577 -22.58 0.15 -16.56
N ALA A 578 -22.91 -1.13 -16.74
CA ALA A 578 -24.13 -1.52 -17.43
C ALA A 578 -25.29 -1.53 -16.44
N GLU A 579 -26.47 -1.12 -16.90
CA GLU A 579 -27.70 -1.23 -16.11
C GLU A 579 -27.98 -2.71 -15.80
N LYS A 580 -28.54 -2.99 -14.62
CA LYS A 580 -28.60 -4.36 -14.03
C LYS A 580 -29.26 -5.41 -14.94
N ASP A 581 -30.08 -4.99 -15.90
CA ASP A 581 -30.86 -5.86 -16.79
C ASP A 581 -30.30 -5.97 -18.22
N ALA A 582 -29.08 -5.49 -18.47
CA ALA A 582 -28.45 -5.65 -19.79
C ALA A 582 -27.96 -7.11 -20.00
N PRO A 583 -28.26 -7.74 -21.16
CA PRO A 583 -27.83 -9.09 -21.47
C PRO A 583 -26.31 -9.13 -21.68
N GLY A 584 -25.64 -10.01 -20.96
CA GLY A 584 -24.20 -10.24 -21.09
C GLY A 584 -23.63 -11.00 -19.90
N GLU A 585 -22.50 -11.65 -20.11
CA GLU A 585 -21.83 -12.40 -19.06
C GLU A 585 -21.22 -11.42 -18.03
N ARG A 586 -21.63 -11.57 -16.77
CA ARG A 586 -21.21 -10.68 -15.68
C ARG A 586 -19.80 -11.00 -15.23
N ASN A 587 -19.04 -9.95 -14.91
CA ASN A 587 -17.73 -10.10 -14.32
C ASN A 587 -17.81 -10.70 -12.90
N LEU A 588 -17.03 -11.74 -12.66
CA LEU A 588 -16.88 -12.37 -11.35
C LEU A 588 -15.40 -12.42 -10.97
N CYS A 589 -15.14 -12.28 -9.67
CA CYS A 589 -13.83 -12.51 -9.07
C CYS A 589 -13.94 -13.65 -8.07
N GLU A 590 -13.13 -14.67 -8.25
CA GLU A 590 -13.07 -15.84 -7.38
C GLU A 590 -11.65 -16.00 -6.83
N MET A 591 -11.57 -16.52 -5.61
CA MET A 591 -10.30 -16.90 -5.01
C MET A 591 -10.10 -18.39 -5.26
N ILE A 592 -9.09 -18.73 -6.06
CA ILE A 592 -8.83 -20.11 -6.47
C ILE A 592 -7.94 -20.81 -5.46
N TRP A 593 -6.94 -20.09 -4.95
CA TRP A 593 -5.99 -20.65 -4.01
C TRP A 593 -5.58 -19.61 -2.96
N GLU A 594 -5.46 -20.07 -1.72
CA GLU A 594 -4.92 -19.34 -0.59
C GLU A 594 -4.00 -20.29 0.17
N GLY A 595 -2.74 -19.91 0.37
CA GLY A 595 -1.76 -20.77 1.01
C GLY A 595 -0.56 -20.01 1.55
N GLN A 596 0.39 -20.75 2.09
CA GLN A 596 1.65 -20.21 2.60
C GLN A 596 2.82 -20.74 1.79
N VAL A 597 3.76 -19.86 1.49
CA VAL A 597 4.99 -20.14 0.76
C VAL A 597 6.18 -19.66 1.59
N LYS A 598 7.30 -20.37 1.46
CA LYS A 598 8.52 -20.10 2.25
C LYS A 598 9.14 -18.73 1.97
N ARG A 599 9.08 -18.24 0.73
CA ARG A 599 9.70 -16.99 0.28
C ARG A 599 8.79 -16.26 -0.71
N ARG A 600 9.04 -14.97 -0.92
CA ARG A 600 8.40 -14.17 -1.97
C ARG A 600 9.04 -14.50 -3.31
N ASN A 601 8.25 -14.79 -4.34
CA ASN A 601 8.75 -15.05 -5.69
C ASN A 601 8.75 -13.77 -6.54
N PHE A 602 7.89 -12.80 -6.19
CA PHE A 602 7.83 -11.50 -6.85
C PHE A 602 8.56 -10.43 -6.02
N ARG A 603 9.28 -9.51 -6.69
CA ARG A 603 9.97 -8.39 -6.04
C ARG A 603 9.04 -7.21 -5.75
N ASP A 604 8.21 -6.88 -6.74
CA ASP A 604 7.24 -5.79 -6.72
C ASP A 604 5.87 -6.28 -7.18
N PHE A 605 4.88 -5.40 -7.15
CA PHE A 605 3.56 -5.65 -7.74
C PHE A 605 3.48 -5.08 -9.16
N THR A 606 3.49 -5.96 -10.18
CA THR A 606 3.49 -5.58 -11.60
C THR A 606 2.24 -6.03 -12.34
N VAL A 607 1.91 -5.36 -13.44
CA VAL A 607 0.79 -5.72 -14.30
C VAL A 607 1.31 -6.02 -15.70
N HIS A 608 1.07 -7.23 -16.17
CA HIS A 608 1.49 -7.74 -17.47
C HIS A 608 0.28 -8.10 -18.31
N THR A 609 0.41 -7.93 -19.63
CA THR A 609 -0.62 -8.32 -20.60
C THR A 609 -0.02 -9.38 -21.51
N ALA A 610 -0.68 -10.53 -21.62
CA ALA A 610 -0.29 -11.60 -22.54
C ALA A 610 -1.35 -11.72 -23.63
N THR A 611 -0.91 -11.86 -24.88
CA THR A 611 -1.81 -12.15 -26.01
C THR A 611 -2.04 -13.65 -26.18
N LEU A 612 -1.04 -14.45 -25.84
CA LEU A 612 -1.05 -15.90 -25.90
C LEU A 612 -0.90 -16.51 -24.50
N GLU A 613 -1.54 -17.64 -24.28
CA GLU A 613 -1.52 -18.37 -23.01
C GLU A 613 -0.13 -18.89 -22.68
N LYS A 614 0.63 -19.33 -23.70
CA LYS A 614 2.03 -19.73 -23.56
C LYS A 614 2.92 -18.61 -23.00
N GLN A 615 2.69 -17.36 -23.41
CA GLN A 615 3.43 -16.20 -22.89
C GLN A 615 3.09 -15.92 -21.43
N ALA A 616 1.81 -16.07 -21.05
CA ALA A 616 1.39 -15.94 -19.66
C ALA A 616 2.06 -17.01 -18.79
N ARG A 617 2.08 -18.27 -19.24
CA ARG A 617 2.73 -19.38 -18.54
C ARG A 617 4.24 -19.17 -18.39
N GLU A 618 4.93 -18.79 -19.47
CA GLU A 618 6.38 -18.51 -19.47
C GLU A 618 6.74 -17.38 -18.49
N PHE A 619 5.87 -16.37 -18.34
CA PHE A 619 6.06 -15.34 -17.32
C PHE A 619 6.02 -15.90 -15.90
N PHE A 620 5.04 -16.73 -15.57
CA PHE A 620 4.96 -17.36 -14.24
C PHE A 620 6.07 -18.40 -14.02
N GLU A 621 6.51 -19.09 -15.07
CA GLU A 621 7.63 -20.03 -15.06
C GLU A 621 8.96 -19.33 -14.74
N LYS A 622 9.20 -18.13 -15.29
CA LYS A 622 10.37 -17.28 -14.94
C LYS A 622 10.42 -16.94 -13.45
N HIS A 623 9.27 -16.89 -12.78
CA HIS A 623 9.16 -16.66 -11.35
C HIS A 623 9.05 -17.95 -10.52
N GLY A 624 9.12 -19.13 -11.15
CA GLY A 624 9.02 -20.43 -10.47
C GLY A 624 7.62 -20.75 -9.92
N VAL A 625 6.58 -20.15 -10.49
CA VAL A 625 5.18 -20.24 -10.03
C VAL A 625 4.20 -20.54 -11.17
N ALA A 626 4.65 -21.31 -12.17
CA ALA A 626 3.82 -21.75 -13.30
C ALA A 626 2.53 -22.45 -12.84
N GLN A 627 2.57 -23.17 -11.71
CA GLN A 627 1.42 -23.87 -11.16
C GLN A 627 0.22 -22.95 -10.84
N TYR A 628 0.44 -21.67 -10.54
CA TYR A 628 -0.67 -20.74 -10.27
C TYR A 628 -1.47 -20.43 -11.53
N TRP A 629 -0.78 -20.27 -12.67
CA TRP A 629 -1.42 -20.09 -13.96
C TRP A 629 -2.15 -21.36 -14.38
N ASP A 630 -1.48 -22.51 -14.30
CA ASP A 630 -2.04 -23.80 -14.71
C ASP A 630 -3.30 -24.15 -13.89
N LEU A 631 -3.32 -23.84 -12.59
CA LEU A 631 -4.49 -24.01 -11.72
C LEU A 631 -5.65 -23.06 -12.10
N CYS A 632 -5.37 -21.79 -12.38
CA CYS A 632 -6.40 -20.86 -12.84
C CYS A 632 -6.96 -21.28 -14.20
N TYR A 633 -6.08 -21.75 -15.08
CA TYR A 633 -6.42 -22.14 -16.42
C TYR A 633 -7.25 -23.43 -16.47
N SER A 634 -6.81 -24.48 -15.77
CA SER A 634 -7.58 -25.72 -15.65
C SER A 634 -8.97 -25.47 -15.06
N THR A 635 -9.07 -24.68 -14.00
CA THR A 635 -10.37 -24.33 -13.41
C THR A 635 -11.25 -23.46 -14.32
N THR A 636 -10.69 -22.64 -15.22
CA THR A 636 -11.49 -21.97 -16.26
C THR A 636 -12.06 -22.94 -17.26
N VAL A 637 -11.23 -23.84 -17.80
CA VAL A 637 -11.68 -24.80 -18.82
C VAL A 637 -12.71 -25.77 -18.26
N LEU A 638 -12.55 -26.21 -17.01
CA LEU A 638 -13.51 -27.08 -16.34
C LEU A 638 -14.87 -26.41 -16.13
N LEU A 639 -14.89 -25.11 -15.79
CA LEU A 639 -16.15 -24.38 -15.58
C LEU A 639 -16.83 -24.04 -16.90
N GLU A 640 -16.07 -23.63 -17.93
CA GLU A 640 -16.62 -23.43 -19.28
C GLU A 640 -17.19 -24.74 -19.87
N GLY A 641 -16.61 -25.89 -19.52
CA GLY A 641 -17.08 -27.21 -19.96
C GLY A 641 -18.36 -27.71 -19.28
N GLN A 642 -18.77 -27.14 -18.14
CA GLN A 642 -19.97 -27.56 -17.41
C GLN A 642 -21.27 -26.87 -17.89
N ASP A 643 -21.16 -25.81 -18.68
CA ASP A 643 -22.32 -25.02 -19.15
C ASP A 643 -23.05 -25.63 -20.37
N ILE A 644 -22.82 -26.91 -20.72
CA ILE A 644 -23.40 -27.56 -21.94
C ILE A 644 -24.56 -28.53 -21.63
N LEU A 645 -25.09 -28.57 -20.40
CA LEU A 645 -26.36 -29.26 -20.16
C LEU A 645 -27.49 -28.26 -19.97
N PRO A 646 -28.32 -27.99 -20.99
CA PRO A 646 -29.64 -27.46 -20.74
C PRO A 646 -30.39 -28.53 -19.95
N THR A 647 -30.61 -28.28 -18.67
CA THR A 647 -31.66 -28.98 -17.92
C THR A 647 -32.96 -28.79 -18.68
N ALA A 648 -33.44 -29.91 -19.23
CA ALA A 648 -34.76 -30.05 -19.83
C ALA A 648 -35.87 -29.78 -18.81
#